data_AF-A0A935D5U6-F1
#
_entry.id   AF-A0A935D5U6-F1
#
_cell.length_a   1.000
_cell.length_b   1.000
_cell.length_c   1.000
_cell.angle_alpha   90.00
_cell.angle_beta   90.00
_cell.angle_gamma   90.00
#
_symmetry.space_group_name_H-M   'P 1'
#
loop_
_entity.id
_entity.type
_entity.pdbx_description
1 polymer ?
#
loop_
_entity_poly.entity_id
_entity_poly.type
_entity_poly.pdbx_seq_one_letter_code
_entity_poly.pdbx_strand_id
1 'polypeptide(L)'
;MRPMPGLHRHPYADFVHRVQKPARYLGGELGARVKDFDATDARVCLAFPDIYDIGMSHLGFKILYKILNDHPRILAERCFAPWVDMQDELRARGLPLVSLETAHALSEFDVIGFSLQFELTYSNILTMLDLGGVPLRAADRGEDHPLVLAGGPSATHPEPIAPFMDAIVIGDGEERATEVALLWTDLRKKGVSRTDRLRALAGLQGVYVPSLYAVETCAETGALVVAAPTDPTLPFPIVRSLVDDLNRFPFPDDGPVGGPEAIFDRMSIEIARGCTEGCRFCQAGMIYRPVRERDPDQIVETVASAVKKSGYDEASLTSLSTADYSCIAPLIKKVADRLAPEKVALGVSSLRAYGLEEDVLDDMTRVRAQGVTFAPEAGSQRMRDVVNKNVTEEQLQTTAERIFSRNYASMKLYFMIGLPTEQEDDVREIVRVGARTHDTGKRLWKARGKFGAPKVTVSVSTHVPKPHTPFQYCAMDAPDTVRQKQEWLRSEVRGTGVDLRMHDSETSWLEGVFARGDRRLGAVLERAYRLGARFDSWEDQLRLDLWEEAFRAEGVDPGLFLGTIPTSARLPWDHIDVGLEEGFLAREYRKALKSRLSVPCGKAAGMFIHHTNLEDAKADPRKLVCYDCGVACDLSAMREERLVLLSRLGAEKRRSRTEAEVAAIRAKVPKGRKPPPRIVQGEGRRVRFAYEKLGPSAFLSHLDLVRAIPRAFRRIDVPMFYSSGFHPKPDMVFGPALSLGVYSLDEYLDLKLTCDVDEATLAERLSAVSQDGLRFTGVRVLGPNDAGVNKLIAAARYVLAFPTATLPGGVDFLRARAAHVIAAEEQKILRKIEGIGKWIDVKRFLTGLRVEDPSAGPIVARAGLGGSLVTVLVDVAITNAGAVKAHEVAEVLLGEGARDTPYAVVRAAMGGLIDGALVSPLELERFRKAPPAREPLGAPAAPTALET
;
A
#
# COMPACT_ATOMS: atom_id res chain seq x y z
N MET A 1 -3.60 -17.96 21.84
CA MET A 1 -2.61 -17.00 21.35
C MET A 1 -1.36 -17.12 22.21
N ARG A 2 -0.25 -17.63 21.68
CA ARG A 2 1.05 -17.33 22.30
C ARG A 2 1.28 -15.81 22.12
N PRO A 3 1.63 -15.05 23.17
CA PRO A 3 2.01 -13.66 22.97
C PRO A 3 3.24 -13.65 22.06
N MET A 4 3.22 -12.80 21.03
CA MET A 4 4.47 -12.42 20.36
C MET A 4 5.47 -11.96 21.43
N PRO A 5 6.79 -12.04 21.18
CA PRO A 5 7.76 -11.47 22.10
C PRO A 5 7.27 -10.06 22.43
N GLY A 6 6.90 -9.81 23.69
CA GLY A 6 6.39 -8.50 24.05
C GLY A 6 7.40 -7.46 23.58
N LEU A 7 6.95 -6.28 23.13
CA LEU A 7 7.80 -5.28 22.48
C LEU A 7 9.17 -5.07 23.15
N HIS A 8 9.28 -5.26 24.47
CA HIS A 8 10.54 -5.29 25.23
C HIS A 8 11.62 -6.28 24.73
N ARG A 9 11.27 -7.29 23.93
CA ARG A 9 12.21 -8.24 23.30
C ARG A 9 12.50 -7.90 21.84
N HIS A 10 11.79 -6.93 21.27
CA HIS A 10 12.00 -6.52 19.89
C HIS A 10 13.34 -5.77 19.78
N PRO A 11 14.19 -6.09 18.79
CA PRO A 11 15.53 -5.48 18.68
C PRO A 11 15.49 -3.96 18.52
N TYR A 12 14.36 -3.41 18.04
CA TYR A 12 14.20 -1.98 17.81
C TYR A 12 13.53 -1.20 18.95
N ALA A 13 13.08 -1.88 20.01
CA ALA A 13 12.22 -1.29 21.04
C ALA A 13 12.76 0.01 21.64
N ASP A 14 14.07 0.06 21.86
CA ASP A 14 14.75 1.15 22.58
C ASP A 14 14.85 2.45 21.78
N PHE A 15 14.70 2.40 20.45
CA PHE A 15 14.90 3.58 19.60
C PHE A 15 13.81 3.80 18.55
N VAL A 16 12.93 2.83 18.29
CA VAL A 16 11.94 2.91 17.22
C VAL A 16 11.04 4.15 17.33
N HIS A 17 10.79 4.68 18.53
CA HIS A 17 10.03 5.93 18.72
C HIS A 17 10.68 7.17 18.10
N ARG A 18 11.97 7.11 17.73
CA ARG A 18 12.75 8.21 17.14
C ARG A 18 12.58 8.32 15.63
N VAL A 19 12.16 7.24 14.97
CA VAL A 19 12.00 7.19 13.50
C VAL A 19 10.59 7.56 13.07
N GLN A 20 10.44 7.96 11.80
CA GLN A 20 9.15 8.25 11.19
C GLN A 20 8.33 6.98 11.01
N LYS A 21 7.03 7.05 11.36
CA LYS A 21 6.07 5.94 11.24
C LYS A 21 6.61 4.62 11.83
N PRO A 22 6.92 4.57 13.14
CA PRO A 22 7.54 3.44 13.82
C PRO A 22 6.77 2.12 13.70
N ALA A 23 5.44 2.18 13.59
CA ALA A 23 4.60 0.99 13.43
C ALA A 23 4.92 0.15 12.19
N ARG A 24 5.67 0.69 11.21
CA ARG A 24 6.13 -0.06 10.03
C ARG A 24 7.04 -1.24 10.37
N TYR A 25 7.66 -1.23 11.53
CA TYR A 25 8.80 -2.10 11.86
C TYR A 25 8.53 -3.09 13.00
N LEU A 26 7.30 -3.15 13.53
CA LEU A 26 7.01 -3.85 14.80
C LEU A 26 6.07 -5.07 14.66
N GLY A 27 5.47 -5.27 13.49
CA GLY A 27 4.41 -6.27 13.32
C GLY A 27 3.19 -6.00 14.22
N GLY A 28 2.56 -7.04 14.75
CA GLY A 28 1.39 -6.90 15.63
C GLY A 28 0.03 -6.93 14.94
N GLU A 29 0.01 -7.06 13.61
CA GLU A 29 -1.22 -6.99 12.82
C GLU A 29 -2.15 -8.16 13.09
N LEU A 30 -3.45 -7.87 13.12
CA LEU A 30 -4.47 -8.90 13.19
C LEU A 30 -4.44 -9.74 11.91
N GLY A 31 -4.39 -11.06 12.03
CA GLY A 31 -4.34 -11.98 10.88
C GLY A 31 -2.92 -12.37 10.44
N ALA A 32 -1.88 -11.78 11.02
CA ALA A 32 -0.50 -12.24 10.87
C ALA A 32 -0.38 -13.73 11.26
N ARG A 33 0.32 -14.49 10.42
CA ARG A 33 0.59 -15.92 10.61
C ARG A 33 1.94 -16.09 11.28
N VAL A 34 1.93 -16.56 12.51
CA VAL A 34 3.14 -16.83 13.29
C VAL A 34 3.26 -18.32 13.51
N LYS A 35 4.33 -18.92 13.00
CA LYS A 35 4.72 -20.32 13.23
C LYS A 35 5.99 -20.36 14.09
N ASP A 36 6.27 -21.50 14.68
CA ASP A 36 7.47 -21.69 15.47
C ASP A 36 8.70 -21.72 14.54
N PHE A 37 9.62 -20.76 14.72
CA PHE A 37 10.72 -20.52 13.80
C PHE A 37 11.68 -21.70 13.72
N ASP A 38 12.01 -22.28 14.88
CA ASP A 38 12.98 -23.37 15.00
C ASP A 38 12.38 -24.73 14.64
N ALA A 39 11.06 -24.89 14.75
CA ALA A 39 10.38 -26.16 14.47
C ALA A 39 9.92 -26.32 13.01
N THR A 40 10.02 -25.27 12.19
CA THR A 40 9.52 -25.30 10.80
C THR A 40 10.59 -25.70 9.81
N ASP A 41 10.24 -26.51 8.80
CA ASP A 41 11.21 -27.08 7.88
C ASP A 41 11.89 -26.06 6.95
N ALA A 42 11.10 -25.17 6.38
CA ALA A 42 11.53 -24.17 5.42
C ALA A 42 11.12 -22.77 5.90
N ARG A 43 12.11 -21.91 6.13
CA ARG A 43 11.92 -20.56 6.64
C ARG A 43 12.10 -19.57 5.50
N VAL A 44 11.01 -18.92 5.11
CA VAL A 44 10.97 -17.98 3.98
C VAL A 44 10.76 -16.55 4.48
N CYS A 45 11.66 -15.63 4.10
CA CYS A 45 11.43 -14.20 4.22
C CYS A 45 10.94 -13.66 2.88
N LEU A 46 9.68 -13.23 2.82
CA LEU A 46 9.13 -12.47 1.71
C LEU A 46 9.54 -11.00 1.87
N ALA A 47 10.50 -10.57 1.06
CA ALA A 47 11.05 -9.22 1.08
C ALA A 47 10.41 -8.36 -0.01
N PHE A 48 9.92 -7.17 0.37
CA PHE A 48 9.43 -6.18 -0.58
C PHE A 48 10.40 -4.99 -0.63
N PRO A 49 11.02 -4.67 -1.78
CA PRO A 49 12.08 -3.67 -1.89
C PRO A 49 11.56 -2.22 -1.90
N ASP A 50 10.58 -1.95 -1.07
CA ASP A 50 10.02 -0.62 -0.81
C ASP A 50 9.39 -0.59 0.59
N ILE A 51 8.94 0.57 1.03
CA ILE A 51 8.32 0.74 2.35
C ILE A 51 7.05 -0.10 2.52
N TYR A 52 6.76 -0.41 3.79
CA TYR A 52 5.56 -1.13 4.23
C TYR A 52 4.27 -0.63 3.58
N ASP A 53 4.06 0.69 3.52
CA ASP A 53 2.82 1.32 3.05
C ASP A 53 2.47 0.89 1.60
N ILE A 54 3.50 0.73 0.77
CA ILE A 54 3.38 0.28 -0.63
C ILE A 54 3.26 -1.24 -0.66
N GLY A 55 4.18 -1.96 -0.01
CA GLY A 55 4.24 -3.42 -0.09
C GLY A 55 3.00 -4.11 0.47
N MET A 56 2.35 -3.56 1.50
CA MET A 56 1.08 -4.06 2.02
C MET A 56 -0.12 -3.89 1.08
N SER A 57 0.01 -3.06 0.06
CA SER A 57 -1.00 -2.91 -0.99
C SER A 57 -0.80 -3.92 -2.14
N HIS A 58 0.34 -4.64 -2.18
CA HIS A 58 0.70 -5.48 -3.31
C HIS A 58 -0.01 -6.84 -3.29
N LEU A 59 -0.80 -7.14 -4.33
CA LEU A 59 -1.67 -8.32 -4.39
C LEU A 59 -0.87 -9.63 -4.46
N GLY A 60 0.15 -9.69 -5.33
CA GLY A 60 0.99 -10.88 -5.47
C GLY A 60 1.72 -11.24 -4.16
N PHE A 61 2.09 -10.22 -3.37
CA PHE A 61 2.76 -10.43 -2.08
C PHE A 61 1.82 -11.09 -1.07
N LYS A 62 0.54 -10.68 -1.04
CA LYS A 62 -0.50 -11.32 -0.21
C LYS A 62 -0.79 -12.75 -0.64
N ILE A 63 -0.87 -13.01 -1.95
CA ILE A 63 -1.09 -14.35 -2.50
C ILE A 63 0.04 -15.29 -2.05
N LEU A 64 1.30 -14.90 -2.25
CA LEU A 64 2.46 -15.72 -1.86
C LEU A 64 2.54 -15.92 -0.35
N TYR A 65 2.27 -14.87 0.45
CA TYR A 65 2.23 -14.99 1.91
C TYR A 65 1.20 -16.02 2.38
N LYS A 66 0.00 -16.04 1.78
CA LYS A 66 -1.02 -17.03 2.09
C LYS A 66 -0.60 -18.43 1.66
N ILE A 67 -0.16 -18.62 0.42
CA ILE A 67 0.20 -19.93 -0.13
C ILE A 67 1.29 -20.60 0.72
N LEU A 68 2.35 -19.86 1.05
CA LEU A 68 3.45 -20.40 1.84
C LEU A 68 3.03 -20.69 3.29
N ASN A 69 2.24 -19.82 3.92
CA ASN A 69 1.80 -20.05 5.30
C ASN A 69 0.67 -21.07 5.43
N ASP A 70 -0.11 -21.34 4.39
CA ASP A 70 -1.09 -22.43 4.39
C ASP A 70 -0.41 -23.81 4.28
N HIS A 71 0.83 -23.86 3.78
CA HIS A 71 1.61 -25.10 3.74
C HIS A 71 2.18 -25.45 5.14
N PRO A 72 2.01 -26.69 5.65
CA PRO A 72 2.36 -27.03 7.03
C PRO A 72 3.88 -27.01 7.31
N ARG A 73 4.71 -27.25 6.29
CA ARG A 73 6.18 -27.32 6.41
C ARG A 73 6.89 -25.97 6.20
N ILE A 74 6.18 -24.91 5.87
CA ILE A 74 6.78 -23.62 5.51
C ILE A 74 6.28 -22.55 6.49
N LEU A 75 7.16 -21.68 6.96
CA LEU A 75 6.77 -20.38 7.50
C LEU A 75 7.18 -19.30 6.52
N ALA A 76 6.34 -18.30 6.36
CA ALA A 76 6.65 -17.12 5.57
C ALA A 76 6.43 -15.86 6.38
N GLU A 77 7.48 -15.06 6.51
CA GLU A 77 7.47 -13.78 7.22
C GLU A 77 7.76 -12.63 6.26
N ARG A 78 7.27 -11.44 6.60
CA ARG A 78 7.35 -10.26 5.74
C ARG A 78 8.49 -9.36 6.20
N CYS A 79 9.21 -8.81 5.24
CA CYS A 79 10.17 -7.74 5.45
C CYS A 79 10.02 -6.66 4.38
N PHE A 80 10.20 -5.40 4.76
CA PHE A 80 10.11 -4.23 3.89
C PHE A 80 11.40 -3.42 3.95
N ALA A 81 11.69 -2.63 2.92
CA ALA A 81 12.83 -1.75 2.94
C ALA A 81 12.64 -0.68 4.03
N PRO A 82 13.58 -0.53 5.00
CA PRO A 82 13.48 0.49 6.03
C PRO A 82 13.67 1.88 5.44
N TRP A 83 12.91 2.87 5.92
CA TRP A 83 13.10 4.27 5.54
C TRP A 83 14.47 4.79 5.99
N VAL A 84 14.96 5.87 5.38
CA VAL A 84 16.36 6.33 5.56
C VAL A 84 16.75 6.60 7.01
N ASP A 85 15.86 7.15 7.82
CA ASP A 85 16.10 7.39 9.25
C ASP A 85 16.22 6.09 10.07
N MET A 86 15.46 5.07 9.71
CA MET A 86 15.57 3.73 10.28
C MET A 86 16.87 3.04 9.84
N GLN A 87 17.29 3.22 8.58
CA GLN A 87 18.59 2.71 8.11
C GLN A 87 19.75 3.29 8.94
N ASP A 88 19.72 4.58 9.21
CA ASP A 88 20.75 5.27 9.99
C ASP A 88 20.82 4.74 11.43
N GLU A 89 19.67 4.56 12.09
CA GLU A 89 19.63 3.98 13.44
C GLU A 89 20.11 2.52 13.47
N LEU A 90 19.75 1.70 12.47
CA LEU A 90 20.22 0.32 12.38
C LEU A 90 21.75 0.26 12.24
N ARG A 91 22.32 1.06 11.34
CA ARG A 91 23.76 1.13 11.12
C ARG A 91 24.50 1.66 12.33
N ALA A 92 24.01 2.74 12.94
CA ALA A 92 24.63 3.34 14.13
C ALA A 92 24.71 2.37 15.30
N ARG A 93 23.79 1.39 15.36
CA ARG A 93 23.68 0.41 16.44
C ARG A 93 24.22 -0.97 16.09
N GLY A 94 24.61 -1.20 14.83
CA GLY A 94 25.01 -2.51 14.33
C GLY A 94 23.89 -3.55 14.44
N LEU A 95 22.63 -3.13 14.28
CA LEU A 95 21.46 -4.02 14.36
C LEU A 95 21.01 -4.46 12.96
N PRO A 96 20.58 -5.73 12.80
CA PRO A 96 20.14 -6.22 11.51
C PRO A 96 18.74 -5.73 11.14
N LEU A 97 18.43 -5.73 9.85
CA LEU A 97 17.06 -5.69 9.35
C LEU A 97 16.37 -7.02 9.66
N VAL A 98 15.21 -6.95 10.32
CA VAL A 98 14.43 -8.13 10.75
C VAL A 98 13.03 -8.19 10.15
N SER A 99 12.45 -9.40 10.16
CA SER A 99 11.07 -9.69 9.76
C SER A 99 10.02 -9.11 10.72
N LEU A 100 8.79 -8.93 10.25
CA LEU A 100 7.70 -8.34 11.06
C LEU A 100 7.07 -9.33 12.05
N GLU A 101 6.96 -10.61 11.69
CA GLU A 101 6.22 -11.58 12.49
C GLU A 101 6.98 -11.99 13.75
N THR A 102 8.28 -12.25 13.65
CA THR A 102 9.06 -12.76 14.79
C THR A 102 10.40 -12.05 15.02
N ALA A 103 10.72 -11.03 14.21
CA ALA A 103 11.94 -10.23 14.33
C ALA A 103 13.25 -11.02 14.17
N HIS A 104 13.28 -12.00 13.27
CA HIS A 104 14.51 -12.66 12.83
C HIS A 104 15.19 -11.87 11.71
N ALA A 105 16.52 -11.83 11.73
CA ALA A 105 17.32 -11.22 10.67
C ALA A 105 17.21 -12.00 9.36
N LEU A 106 17.35 -11.31 8.23
CA LEU A 106 17.27 -11.93 6.90
C LEU A 106 18.26 -13.09 6.73
N SER A 107 19.47 -12.96 7.28
CA SER A 107 20.49 -14.01 7.26
C SER A 107 20.10 -15.31 7.95
N GLU A 108 19.07 -15.31 8.80
CA GLU A 108 18.62 -16.49 9.57
C GLU A 108 17.62 -17.36 8.80
N PHE A 109 17.06 -16.85 7.69
CA PHE A 109 16.12 -17.59 6.85
C PHE A 109 16.84 -18.57 5.92
N ASP A 110 16.11 -19.59 5.43
CA ASP A 110 16.65 -20.48 4.40
C ASP A 110 16.53 -19.85 3.01
N VAL A 111 15.50 -19.02 2.83
CA VAL A 111 15.11 -18.43 1.55
C VAL A 111 14.64 -16.99 1.75
N ILE A 112 15.15 -16.07 0.95
CA ILE A 112 14.69 -14.67 0.86
C ILE A 112 14.13 -14.45 -0.54
N GLY A 113 12.86 -14.08 -0.65
CA GLY A 113 12.18 -13.82 -1.92
C GLY A 113 11.85 -12.35 -2.11
N PHE A 114 12.49 -11.69 -3.08
CA PHE A 114 12.23 -10.30 -3.46
C PHE A 114 11.14 -10.17 -4.53
N SER A 115 10.24 -9.20 -4.37
CA SER A 115 9.22 -8.88 -5.39
C SER A 115 9.67 -7.70 -6.27
N LEU A 116 10.09 -7.97 -7.51
CA LEU A 116 10.56 -7.00 -8.50
C LEU A 116 9.40 -6.38 -9.27
N GLN A 117 8.92 -5.24 -8.79
CA GLN A 117 7.81 -4.52 -9.42
C GLN A 117 8.26 -3.62 -10.58
N PHE A 118 9.37 -2.92 -10.37
CA PHE A 118 10.01 -2.02 -11.33
C PHE A 118 11.45 -1.74 -10.88
N GLU A 119 12.25 -1.17 -11.76
CA GLU A 119 13.71 -1.21 -11.71
C GLU A 119 14.32 -0.22 -10.70
N LEU A 120 13.63 0.88 -10.39
CA LEU A 120 14.11 1.89 -9.44
C LEU A 120 14.10 1.41 -7.97
N THR A 121 13.65 0.18 -7.72
CA THR A 121 13.72 -0.46 -6.40
C THR A 121 14.99 -1.28 -6.20
N TYR A 122 15.85 -1.41 -7.22
CA TYR A 122 17.02 -2.28 -7.16
C TYR A 122 18.03 -1.86 -6.07
N SER A 123 18.23 -0.56 -5.84
CA SER A 123 19.10 -0.08 -4.75
C SER A 123 18.56 -0.47 -3.36
N ASN A 124 17.24 -0.57 -3.21
CA ASN A 124 16.61 -1.01 -1.97
C ASN A 124 16.85 -2.51 -1.71
N ILE A 125 16.95 -3.35 -2.74
CA ILE A 125 17.31 -4.76 -2.58
C ILE A 125 18.69 -4.88 -1.93
N LEU A 126 19.68 -4.13 -2.44
CA LEU A 126 21.04 -4.13 -1.89
C LEU A 126 21.04 -3.62 -0.45
N THR A 127 20.17 -2.66 -0.12
CA THR A 127 20.00 -2.15 1.25
C THR A 127 19.50 -3.23 2.20
N MET A 128 18.49 -3.98 1.77
CA MET A 128 17.92 -5.04 2.57
C MET A 128 18.89 -6.21 2.76
N LEU A 129 19.68 -6.55 1.73
CA LEU A 129 20.73 -7.56 1.84
C LEU A 129 21.82 -7.12 2.84
N ASP A 130 22.34 -5.90 2.69
CA ASP A 130 23.38 -5.33 3.57
C ASP A 130 22.93 -5.27 5.03
N LEU A 131 21.81 -4.60 5.31
CA LEU A 131 21.26 -4.51 6.66
C LEU A 131 20.80 -5.87 7.19
N GLY A 132 20.40 -6.78 6.30
CA GLY A 132 19.98 -8.13 6.63
C GLY A 132 21.11 -9.11 6.94
N GLY A 133 22.39 -8.69 6.84
CA GLY A 133 23.55 -9.55 7.07
C GLY A 133 23.78 -10.58 5.96
N VAL A 134 23.35 -10.30 4.73
CA VAL A 134 23.47 -11.21 3.58
C VAL A 134 24.44 -10.62 2.56
N PRO A 135 25.45 -11.39 2.08
CA PRO A 135 26.37 -10.91 1.04
C PRO A 135 25.62 -10.40 -0.20
N LEU A 136 26.03 -9.22 -0.68
CA LEU A 136 25.38 -8.54 -1.80
C LEU A 136 25.41 -9.39 -3.06
N ARG A 137 26.59 -9.86 -3.46
CA ARG A 137 26.75 -10.67 -4.68
C ARG A 137 26.43 -12.13 -4.40
N ALA A 138 25.76 -12.78 -5.35
CA ALA A 138 25.48 -14.21 -5.28
C ALA A 138 26.78 -15.04 -5.22
N ALA A 139 27.85 -14.57 -5.88
CA ALA A 139 29.16 -15.22 -5.88
C ALA A 139 29.84 -15.26 -4.50
N ASP A 140 29.47 -14.34 -3.59
CA ASP A 140 30.05 -14.26 -2.24
C ASP A 140 29.28 -15.11 -1.21
N ARG A 141 28.22 -15.82 -1.63
CA ARG A 141 27.37 -16.62 -0.75
C ARG A 141 27.84 -18.08 -0.68
N GLY A 142 28.31 -18.47 0.50
CA GLY A 142 28.62 -19.86 0.87
C GLY A 142 27.40 -20.75 1.18
N GLU A 143 27.68 -21.96 1.67
CA GLU A 143 26.68 -23.01 1.96
C GLU A 143 25.62 -22.60 3.01
N ASP A 144 26.01 -21.79 3.99
CA ASP A 144 25.17 -21.40 5.13
C ASP A 144 24.29 -20.19 4.87
N HIS A 145 24.57 -19.43 3.82
CA HIS A 145 23.78 -18.25 3.46
C HIS A 145 22.43 -18.62 2.84
N PRO A 146 21.39 -17.79 3.02
CA PRO A 146 20.10 -18.02 2.40
C PRO A 146 20.18 -18.13 0.87
N LEU A 147 19.18 -18.78 0.28
CA LEU A 147 18.86 -18.59 -1.14
C LEU A 147 18.23 -17.21 -1.31
N VAL A 148 18.84 -16.33 -2.08
CA VAL A 148 18.22 -15.07 -2.48
C VAL A 148 17.60 -15.25 -3.85
N LEU A 149 16.27 -15.30 -3.90
CA LEU A 149 15.52 -15.30 -5.14
C LEU A 149 14.74 -14.01 -5.36
N ALA A 150 14.36 -13.79 -6.61
CA ALA A 150 13.48 -12.70 -6.99
C ALA A 150 12.39 -13.17 -7.95
N GLY A 151 11.25 -12.48 -7.97
CA GLY A 151 10.15 -12.72 -8.91
C GLY A 151 9.29 -11.47 -9.11
N GLY A 152 8.30 -11.53 -9.99
CA GLY A 152 7.46 -10.37 -10.35
C GLY A 152 7.71 -9.90 -11.79
N PRO A 153 7.02 -8.83 -12.24
CA PRO A 153 7.09 -8.37 -13.63
C PRO A 153 8.52 -8.18 -14.18
N SER A 154 9.41 -7.56 -13.39
CA SER A 154 10.78 -7.28 -13.82
C SER A 154 11.71 -8.51 -13.84
N ALA A 155 11.26 -9.65 -13.33
CA ALA A 155 11.98 -10.92 -13.49
C ALA A 155 12.11 -11.35 -14.96
N THR A 156 11.31 -10.78 -15.86
CA THR A 156 11.38 -11.02 -17.32
C THR A 156 12.57 -10.35 -18.03
N HIS A 157 13.29 -9.47 -17.34
CA HIS A 157 14.48 -8.77 -17.86
C HIS A 157 15.50 -8.53 -16.74
N PRO A 158 16.02 -9.60 -16.12
CA PRO A 158 16.68 -9.52 -14.83
C PRO A 158 18.17 -9.17 -14.90
N GLU A 159 18.76 -9.09 -16.09
CA GLU A 159 20.22 -8.99 -16.25
C GLU A 159 20.89 -7.89 -15.41
N PRO A 160 20.30 -6.69 -15.22
CA PRO A 160 20.89 -5.67 -14.34
C PRO A 160 21.00 -6.08 -12.87
N ILE A 161 20.11 -6.94 -12.37
CA ILE A 161 20.10 -7.43 -10.97
C ILE A 161 20.69 -8.85 -10.84
N ALA A 162 20.95 -9.53 -11.95
CA ALA A 162 21.45 -10.90 -11.98
C ALA A 162 22.68 -11.17 -11.08
N PRO A 163 23.69 -10.27 -10.96
CA PRO A 163 24.85 -10.51 -10.07
C PRO A 163 24.53 -10.66 -8.58
N PHE A 164 23.34 -10.20 -8.15
CA PHE A 164 22.91 -10.22 -6.75
C PHE A 164 21.91 -11.35 -6.45
N MET A 165 21.39 -12.04 -7.47
CA MET A 165 20.34 -13.04 -7.33
C MET A 165 20.91 -14.45 -7.52
N ASP A 166 20.58 -15.37 -6.62
CA ASP A 166 20.93 -16.79 -6.78
C ASP A 166 20.00 -17.45 -7.81
N ALA A 167 18.70 -17.14 -7.75
CA ALA A 167 17.69 -17.64 -8.66
C ALA A 167 16.60 -16.59 -8.93
N ILE A 168 15.91 -16.70 -10.06
CA ILE A 168 14.87 -15.76 -10.48
C ILE A 168 13.69 -16.56 -11.00
N VAL A 169 12.52 -16.35 -10.42
CA VAL A 169 11.27 -16.98 -10.81
C VAL A 169 10.53 -16.08 -11.79
N ILE A 170 10.37 -16.58 -13.01
CA ILE A 170 9.79 -15.86 -14.14
C ILE A 170 8.35 -16.33 -14.34
N GLY A 171 7.40 -15.39 -14.37
CA GLY A 171 5.98 -15.65 -14.55
C GLY A 171 5.23 -15.79 -13.22
N ASP A 172 4.29 -16.73 -13.17
CA ASP A 172 3.42 -16.91 -12.01
C ASP A 172 4.14 -17.68 -10.89
N GLY A 173 4.09 -17.13 -9.67
CA GLY A 173 4.85 -17.60 -8.52
C GLY A 173 4.08 -18.56 -7.60
N GLU A 174 2.77 -18.72 -7.79
CA GLU A 174 1.90 -19.46 -6.88
C GLU A 174 2.34 -20.91 -6.64
N GLU A 175 2.72 -21.62 -7.71
CA GLU A 175 3.28 -22.98 -7.60
C GLU A 175 4.76 -22.94 -7.20
N ARG A 176 5.55 -22.12 -7.91
CA ARG A 176 7.02 -22.13 -7.82
C ARG A 176 7.55 -21.68 -6.46
N ALA A 177 6.86 -20.79 -5.75
CA ALA A 177 7.30 -20.34 -4.43
C ALA A 177 7.42 -21.51 -3.44
N THR A 178 6.43 -22.40 -3.41
CA THR A 178 6.42 -23.58 -2.53
C THR A 178 7.46 -24.61 -2.98
N GLU A 179 7.53 -24.90 -4.27
CA GLU A 179 8.47 -25.88 -4.82
C GLU A 179 9.93 -25.49 -4.61
N VAL A 180 10.28 -24.24 -4.91
CA VAL A 180 11.64 -23.71 -4.73
C VAL A 180 12.03 -23.76 -3.25
N ALA A 181 11.14 -23.31 -2.35
CA ALA A 181 11.43 -23.28 -0.92
C ALA A 181 11.70 -24.70 -0.38
N LEU A 182 10.82 -25.65 -0.66
CA LEU A 182 10.97 -27.03 -0.17
C LEU A 182 12.16 -27.75 -0.83
N LEU A 183 12.34 -27.63 -2.15
CA LEU A 183 13.45 -28.28 -2.85
C LEU A 183 14.79 -27.78 -2.32
N TRP A 184 14.93 -26.46 -2.14
CA TRP A 184 16.14 -25.87 -1.56
C TRP A 184 16.44 -26.41 -0.16
N THR A 185 15.43 -26.41 0.73
CA THR A 185 15.61 -26.86 2.12
C THR A 185 15.82 -28.36 2.24
N ASP A 186 15.12 -29.17 1.44
CA ASP A 186 15.24 -30.63 1.49
C ASP A 186 16.60 -31.10 0.99
N LEU A 187 17.13 -30.46 -0.07
CA LEU A 187 18.48 -30.75 -0.54
C LEU A 187 19.56 -30.26 0.44
N ARG A 188 19.36 -29.12 1.10
CA ARG A 188 20.27 -28.63 2.16
C ARG A 188 20.38 -29.65 3.28
N LYS A 189 19.24 -30.18 3.77
CA LYS A 189 19.19 -31.20 4.83
C LYS A 189 19.87 -32.51 4.43
N LYS A 190 19.89 -32.83 3.13
CA LYS A 190 20.60 -34.00 2.56
C LYS A 190 22.11 -33.77 2.36
N GLY A 191 22.63 -32.59 2.68
CA GLY A 191 24.05 -32.25 2.51
C GLY A 191 24.46 -32.01 1.05
N VAL A 192 23.52 -31.69 0.17
CA VAL A 192 23.82 -31.37 -1.24
C VAL A 192 24.44 -29.98 -1.33
N SER A 193 25.53 -29.88 -2.11
CA SER A 193 26.26 -28.61 -2.31
C SER A 193 25.35 -27.49 -2.82
N ARG A 194 25.66 -26.24 -2.48
CA ARG A 194 24.94 -25.05 -2.98
C ARG A 194 24.86 -25.06 -4.50
N THR A 195 25.97 -25.37 -5.19
CA THR A 195 26.02 -25.41 -6.65
C THR A 195 25.05 -26.44 -7.23
N ASP A 196 25.00 -27.65 -6.65
CA ASP A 196 24.09 -28.70 -7.14
C ASP A 196 22.63 -28.40 -6.78
N ARG A 197 22.38 -27.74 -5.63
CA ARG A 197 21.06 -27.22 -5.29
C ARG A 197 20.58 -26.19 -6.32
N LEU A 198 21.45 -25.24 -6.72
CA LEU A 198 21.13 -24.26 -7.75
C LEU A 198 20.88 -24.91 -9.11
N ARG A 199 21.65 -25.94 -9.50
CA ARG A 199 21.37 -26.73 -10.71
C ARG A 199 20.01 -27.42 -10.65
N ALA A 200 19.65 -28.00 -9.51
CA ALA A 200 18.35 -28.63 -9.31
C ALA A 200 17.20 -27.61 -9.44
N LEU A 201 17.37 -26.40 -8.88
CA LEU A 201 16.42 -25.31 -9.06
C LEU A 201 16.29 -24.87 -10.53
N ALA A 202 17.40 -24.77 -11.27
CA ALA A 202 17.40 -24.41 -12.69
C ALA A 202 16.69 -25.43 -13.60
N GLY A 203 16.50 -26.67 -13.12
CA GLY A 203 15.67 -27.68 -13.79
C GLY A 203 14.16 -27.44 -13.65
N LEU A 204 13.72 -26.58 -12.73
CA LEU A 204 12.32 -26.21 -12.59
C LEU A 204 11.92 -25.21 -13.69
N GLN A 205 10.73 -25.40 -14.28
CA GLN A 205 10.20 -24.47 -15.27
C GLN A 205 10.08 -23.05 -14.68
N GLY A 206 10.51 -22.06 -15.45
CA GLY A 206 10.45 -20.65 -15.07
C GLY A 206 11.50 -20.23 -14.04
N VAL A 207 12.45 -21.08 -13.66
CA VAL A 207 13.53 -20.71 -12.73
C VAL A 207 14.83 -20.47 -13.49
N TYR A 208 15.28 -19.22 -13.49
CA TYR A 208 16.54 -18.80 -14.07
C TYR A 208 17.62 -18.67 -12.97
N VAL A 209 18.78 -19.29 -13.16
CA VAL A 209 19.92 -19.22 -12.24
C VAL A 209 21.09 -18.55 -12.96
N PRO A 210 21.35 -17.25 -12.75
CA PRO A 210 22.27 -16.48 -13.59
C PRO A 210 23.70 -17.02 -13.70
N SER A 211 24.20 -17.66 -12.64
CA SER A 211 25.55 -18.23 -12.57
C SER A 211 25.76 -19.44 -13.48
N LEU A 212 24.68 -20.04 -14.00
CA LEU A 212 24.71 -21.21 -14.87
C LEU A 212 24.58 -20.87 -16.35
N TYR A 213 24.72 -19.59 -16.72
CA TYR A 213 24.62 -19.13 -18.10
C TYR A 213 25.74 -18.15 -18.42
N ALA A 214 26.40 -18.40 -19.56
CA ALA A 214 27.45 -17.53 -20.07
C ALA A 214 26.85 -16.31 -20.79
N VAL A 215 27.56 -15.19 -20.75
CA VAL A 215 27.21 -13.96 -21.48
C VAL A 215 28.25 -13.65 -22.55
N GLU A 216 27.83 -12.99 -23.62
CA GLU A 216 28.70 -12.50 -24.69
C GLU A 216 28.26 -11.11 -25.15
N THR A 217 29.12 -10.42 -25.91
CA THR A 217 28.79 -9.10 -26.46
C THR A 217 28.07 -9.26 -27.80
N CYS A 218 26.88 -8.68 -27.93
CA CYS A 218 26.16 -8.59 -29.19
C CYS A 218 26.89 -7.64 -30.15
N ALA A 219 27.27 -8.13 -31.33
CA ALA A 219 28.00 -7.33 -32.31
C ALA A 219 27.18 -6.14 -32.86
N GLU A 220 25.85 -6.26 -32.93
CA GLU A 220 24.96 -5.21 -33.47
C GLU A 220 24.72 -4.07 -32.49
N THR A 221 24.68 -4.36 -31.18
CA THR A 221 24.28 -3.38 -30.16
C THR A 221 25.39 -3.03 -29.19
N GLY A 222 26.40 -3.88 -29.01
CA GLY A 222 27.41 -3.75 -27.97
C GLY A 222 26.92 -4.13 -26.56
N ALA A 223 25.66 -4.55 -26.42
CA ALA A 223 25.10 -5.03 -25.15
C ALA A 223 25.57 -6.46 -24.82
N LEU A 224 25.65 -6.78 -23.53
CA LEU A 224 25.83 -8.16 -23.08
C LEU A 224 24.52 -8.92 -23.20
N VAL A 225 24.57 -10.10 -23.81
CA VAL A 225 23.43 -11.00 -23.98
C VAL A 225 23.77 -12.37 -23.42
N VAL A 226 22.77 -13.08 -22.90
CA VAL A 226 22.95 -14.45 -22.42
C VAL A 226 23.11 -15.37 -23.63
N ALA A 227 24.26 -16.02 -23.73
CA ALA A 227 24.71 -16.76 -24.90
C ALA A 227 24.19 -18.21 -24.90
N ALA A 228 24.48 -18.94 -23.83
CA ALA A 228 24.18 -20.36 -23.67
C ALA A 228 24.27 -20.77 -22.19
N PRO A 229 23.60 -21.86 -21.78
CA PRO A 229 23.83 -22.45 -20.47
C PRO A 229 25.25 -23.02 -20.38
N THR A 230 25.83 -23.03 -19.18
CA THR A 230 27.13 -23.66 -18.89
C THR A 230 27.05 -25.19 -18.93
N ASP A 231 25.84 -25.73 -18.84
CA ASP A 231 25.53 -27.14 -18.96
C ASP A 231 24.41 -27.32 -20.01
N PRO A 232 24.64 -28.06 -21.11
CA PRO A 232 23.65 -28.27 -22.16
C PRO A 232 22.35 -28.95 -21.72
N THR A 233 22.30 -29.55 -20.53
CA THR A 233 21.08 -30.16 -19.98
C THR A 233 20.11 -29.14 -19.39
N LEU A 234 20.55 -27.89 -19.18
CA LEU A 234 19.72 -26.84 -18.62
C LEU A 234 18.79 -26.20 -19.67
N PRO A 235 17.60 -25.71 -19.28
CA PRO A 235 16.68 -25.05 -20.20
C PRO A 235 17.29 -23.80 -20.85
N PHE A 236 17.15 -23.70 -22.17
CA PHE A 236 17.47 -22.49 -22.94
C PHE A 236 16.63 -22.46 -24.23
N PRO A 237 15.71 -21.48 -24.41
CA PRO A 237 15.39 -20.40 -23.48
C PRO A 237 14.71 -20.89 -22.19
N ILE A 238 14.65 -20.02 -21.18
CA ILE A 238 13.92 -20.27 -19.95
C ILE A 238 12.45 -19.91 -20.19
N VAL A 239 11.61 -20.93 -20.28
CA VAL A 239 10.16 -20.77 -20.42
C VAL A 239 9.56 -20.40 -19.06
N ARG A 240 8.82 -19.30 -19.01
CA ARG A 240 8.17 -18.83 -17.78
C ARG A 240 7.23 -19.87 -17.16
N SER A 241 7.00 -19.75 -15.86
CA SER A 241 5.92 -20.44 -15.14
C SER A 241 4.58 -19.76 -15.44
N LEU A 242 3.54 -20.56 -15.69
CA LEU A 242 2.19 -20.07 -15.98
C LEU A 242 1.17 -20.91 -15.19
N VAL A 243 0.29 -20.25 -14.44
CA VAL A 243 -0.87 -20.87 -13.81
C VAL A 243 -2.03 -20.82 -14.79
N ASP A 244 -2.41 -21.96 -15.37
CA ASP A 244 -3.48 -22.00 -16.38
C ASP A 244 -4.86 -21.63 -15.82
N ASP A 245 -5.15 -22.06 -14.59
CA ASP A 245 -6.40 -21.77 -13.88
C ASP A 245 -6.13 -21.06 -12.55
N LEU A 246 -6.45 -19.76 -12.49
CA LEU A 246 -6.29 -18.94 -11.29
C LEU A 246 -7.17 -19.41 -10.12
N ASN A 247 -8.26 -20.15 -10.40
CA ASN A 247 -9.20 -20.62 -9.38
C ASN A 247 -8.64 -21.74 -8.52
N ARG A 248 -7.56 -22.41 -8.96
CA ARG A 248 -6.75 -23.33 -8.15
C ARG A 248 -6.07 -22.63 -6.97
N PHE A 249 -5.91 -21.31 -7.06
CA PHE A 249 -5.31 -20.46 -6.03
C PHE A 249 -6.29 -19.36 -5.62
N PRO A 250 -7.25 -19.65 -4.73
CA PRO A 250 -8.21 -18.67 -4.23
C PRO A 250 -7.50 -17.43 -3.68
N PHE A 251 -8.06 -16.26 -3.96
CA PHE A 251 -7.47 -15.00 -3.52
C PHE A 251 -7.56 -14.88 -1.98
N PRO A 252 -6.52 -14.38 -1.27
CA PRO A 252 -6.53 -14.28 0.18
C PRO A 252 -7.68 -13.42 0.74
N ASP A 253 -8.40 -13.94 1.73
CA ASP A 253 -9.50 -13.26 2.42
C ASP A 253 -9.23 -12.97 3.91
N ASP A 254 -8.06 -13.37 4.41
CA ASP A 254 -7.72 -13.40 5.83
C ASP A 254 -6.27 -12.96 6.12
N GLY A 255 -5.74 -12.11 5.24
CA GLY A 255 -4.41 -11.53 5.37
C GLY A 255 -4.28 -10.50 6.51
N PRO A 256 -3.05 -10.09 6.86
CA PRO A 256 -2.79 -9.17 7.95
C PRO A 256 -3.43 -7.78 7.76
N VAL A 257 -4.03 -7.23 8.82
CA VAL A 257 -4.67 -5.90 8.87
C VAL A 257 -4.45 -5.20 10.21
N GLY A 258 -4.61 -3.88 10.25
CA GLY A 258 -4.53 -3.09 11.49
C GLY A 258 -3.15 -2.48 11.80
N GLY A 259 -2.17 -2.67 10.91
CA GLY A 259 -0.92 -1.92 10.94
C GLY A 259 -1.11 -0.45 10.49
N PRO A 260 0.00 0.28 10.25
CA PRO A 260 -0.07 1.63 9.72
C PRO A 260 -0.78 1.68 8.35
N GLU A 261 -1.35 2.83 8.00
CA GLU A 261 -2.05 3.03 6.73
C GLU A 261 -1.22 2.59 5.50
N ALA A 262 -1.78 1.64 4.74
CA ALA A 262 -1.28 1.29 3.42
C ALA A 262 -1.74 2.31 2.36
N ILE A 263 -1.01 2.44 1.25
CA ILE A 263 -1.39 3.35 0.15
C ILE A 263 -2.80 3.05 -0.39
N PHE A 264 -3.14 1.77 -0.50
CA PHE A 264 -4.51 1.33 -0.80
C PHE A 264 -5.08 0.54 0.38
N ASP A 265 -5.51 1.27 1.41
CA ASP A 265 -6.06 0.70 2.64
C ASP A 265 -7.52 0.24 2.50
N ARG A 266 -7.74 -0.75 1.62
CA ARG A 266 -9.03 -1.36 1.27
C ARG A 266 -8.86 -2.83 0.93
N MET A 267 -9.97 -3.58 0.87
CA MET A 267 -9.94 -4.94 0.34
C MET A 267 -9.84 -4.92 -1.19
N SER A 268 -8.72 -5.34 -1.77
CA SER A 268 -8.53 -5.40 -3.23
C SER A 268 -8.40 -6.85 -3.71
N ILE A 269 -9.11 -7.21 -4.78
CA ILE A 269 -9.06 -8.54 -5.40
C ILE A 269 -8.69 -8.46 -6.88
N GLU A 270 -7.76 -9.31 -7.32
CA GLU A 270 -7.44 -9.52 -8.74
C GLU A 270 -8.54 -10.37 -9.38
N ILE A 271 -9.35 -9.81 -10.29
CA ILE A 271 -10.45 -10.55 -10.95
C ILE A 271 -10.01 -11.28 -12.23
N ALA A 272 -8.89 -10.86 -12.83
CA ALA A 272 -8.31 -11.47 -14.02
C ALA A 272 -6.84 -11.08 -14.16
N ARG A 273 -6.04 -11.98 -14.74
CA ARG A 273 -4.63 -11.77 -15.08
C ARG A 273 -4.44 -11.75 -16.59
N GLY A 274 -3.67 -10.79 -17.09
CA GLY A 274 -3.48 -10.55 -18.53
C GLY A 274 -4.45 -9.53 -19.12
N CYS A 275 -4.24 -9.18 -20.40
CA CYS A 275 -5.09 -8.25 -21.14
C CYS A 275 -5.18 -8.63 -22.63
N THR A 276 -6.36 -8.47 -23.24
CA THR A 276 -6.63 -8.87 -24.64
C THR A 276 -6.27 -7.82 -25.70
N GLU A 277 -5.74 -6.67 -25.30
CA GLU A 277 -5.83 -5.46 -26.12
C GLU A 277 -4.56 -5.14 -26.90
N GLY A 278 -3.41 -5.61 -26.43
CA GLY A 278 -2.15 -5.52 -27.19
C GLY A 278 -1.64 -4.09 -27.41
N CYS A 279 -1.74 -3.21 -26.39
CA CYS A 279 -1.10 -1.90 -26.45
C CYS A 279 0.43 -2.07 -26.57
N ARG A 280 1.06 -1.37 -27.51
CA ARG A 280 2.45 -1.62 -27.95
C ARG A 280 3.54 -1.18 -26.98
N PHE A 281 3.18 -0.37 -25.98
CA PHE A 281 4.06 0.05 -24.89
C PHE A 281 3.90 -0.81 -23.64
N CYS A 282 2.84 -1.62 -23.54
CA CYS A 282 2.40 -2.21 -22.28
C CYS A 282 3.03 -3.59 -22.08
N GLN A 283 4.07 -3.67 -21.25
CA GLN A 283 4.74 -4.92 -20.89
C GLN A 283 3.75 -5.93 -20.27
N ALA A 284 2.95 -5.50 -19.30
CA ALA A 284 1.94 -6.35 -18.67
C ALA A 284 0.92 -6.92 -19.68
N GLY A 285 0.63 -6.19 -20.76
CA GLY A 285 -0.23 -6.65 -21.85
C GLY A 285 0.39 -7.73 -22.74
N MET A 286 1.68 -8.02 -22.57
CA MET A 286 2.44 -9.03 -23.30
C MET A 286 2.86 -10.19 -22.38
N ILE A 287 3.53 -9.90 -21.26
CA ILE A 287 4.13 -10.91 -20.37
C ILE A 287 3.13 -11.73 -19.55
N TYR A 288 1.85 -11.34 -19.51
CA TYR A 288 0.80 -12.06 -18.78
C TYR A 288 -0.18 -12.82 -19.67
N ARG A 289 -0.01 -12.81 -21.00
CA ARG A 289 -0.88 -13.56 -21.92
C ARG A 289 -0.75 -15.07 -21.68
N PRO A 290 -1.81 -15.89 -21.82
CA PRO A 290 -3.18 -15.52 -22.16
C PRO A 290 -3.93 -14.88 -20.99
N VAL A 291 -5.07 -14.24 -21.30
CA VAL A 291 -5.97 -13.72 -20.27
C VAL A 291 -6.65 -14.88 -19.55
N ARG A 292 -6.62 -14.82 -18.22
CA ARG A 292 -7.23 -15.82 -17.32
C ARG A 292 -8.13 -15.08 -16.34
N GLU A 293 -9.39 -15.47 -16.29
CA GLU A 293 -10.40 -14.86 -15.42
C GLU A 293 -10.58 -15.72 -14.16
N ARG A 294 -10.91 -15.08 -13.03
CA ARG A 294 -11.36 -15.80 -11.84
C ARG A 294 -12.87 -16.05 -11.92
N ASP A 295 -13.31 -17.08 -11.21
CA ASP A 295 -14.71 -17.41 -11.06
C ASP A 295 -15.46 -16.27 -10.34
N PRO A 296 -16.55 -15.73 -10.91
CA PRO A 296 -17.29 -14.62 -10.34
C PRO A 296 -17.98 -14.94 -9.01
N ASP A 297 -18.37 -16.20 -8.77
CA ASP A 297 -18.93 -16.60 -7.48
C ASP A 297 -17.83 -16.61 -6.41
N GLN A 298 -16.63 -17.13 -6.75
CA GLN A 298 -15.47 -17.06 -5.84
C GLN A 298 -15.09 -15.61 -5.52
N ILE A 299 -15.16 -14.70 -6.50
CA ILE A 299 -14.91 -13.27 -6.27
C ILE A 299 -15.91 -12.70 -5.25
N VAL A 300 -17.21 -12.96 -5.42
CA VAL A 300 -18.26 -12.46 -4.52
C VAL A 300 -18.06 -12.97 -3.09
N GLU A 301 -17.84 -14.28 -2.94
CA GLU A 301 -17.62 -14.90 -1.63
C GLU A 301 -16.34 -14.41 -0.96
N THR A 302 -15.25 -14.30 -1.72
CA THR A 302 -13.97 -13.79 -1.22
C THR A 302 -14.09 -12.35 -0.74
N VAL A 303 -14.75 -11.48 -1.52
CA VAL A 303 -14.95 -10.07 -1.13
C VAL A 303 -15.80 -9.98 0.13
N ALA A 304 -16.91 -10.71 0.21
CA ALA A 304 -17.77 -10.70 1.38
C ALA A 304 -17.05 -11.21 2.64
N SER A 305 -16.35 -12.33 2.53
CA SER A 305 -15.56 -12.91 3.62
C SER A 305 -14.44 -11.98 4.07
N ALA A 306 -13.69 -11.40 3.11
CA ALA A 306 -12.57 -10.53 3.41
C ALA A 306 -13.00 -9.23 4.08
N VAL A 307 -14.06 -8.58 3.60
CA VAL A 307 -14.65 -7.40 4.24
C VAL A 307 -15.06 -7.72 5.68
N LYS A 308 -15.69 -8.87 5.89
CA LYS A 308 -16.12 -9.32 7.22
C LYS A 308 -14.95 -9.58 8.17
N LYS A 309 -13.92 -10.31 7.72
CA LYS A 309 -12.74 -10.68 8.50
C LYS A 309 -11.83 -9.49 8.79
N SER A 310 -11.66 -8.59 7.82
CA SER A 310 -10.80 -7.40 7.94
C SER A 310 -11.47 -6.22 8.62
N GLY A 311 -12.79 -6.07 8.47
CA GLY A 311 -13.56 -4.89 8.87
C GLY A 311 -13.41 -3.69 7.91
N TYR A 312 -12.84 -3.88 6.71
CA TYR A 312 -12.74 -2.82 5.69
C TYR A 312 -14.11 -2.23 5.33
N ASP A 313 -14.14 -0.94 5.03
CA ASP A 313 -15.32 -0.23 4.50
C ASP A 313 -15.22 0.15 3.02
N GLU A 314 -14.17 -0.32 2.36
CA GLU A 314 -14.00 -0.24 0.92
C GLU A 314 -13.48 -1.58 0.40
N ALA A 315 -14.07 -2.04 -0.70
CA ALA A 315 -13.58 -3.13 -1.53
C ALA A 315 -13.28 -2.63 -2.95
N SER A 316 -12.36 -3.27 -3.67
CA SER A 316 -12.07 -2.92 -5.07
C SER A 316 -11.82 -4.13 -5.96
N LEU A 317 -12.40 -4.10 -7.16
CA LEU A 317 -12.11 -5.06 -8.23
C LEU A 317 -10.95 -4.55 -9.08
N THR A 318 -9.93 -5.38 -9.27
CA THR A 318 -8.68 -4.99 -9.94
C THR A 318 -8.25 -5.99 -11.01
N SER A 319 -7.84 -5.47 -12.17
CA SER A 319 -7.13 -6.19 -13.22
C SER A 319 -6.46 -5.18 -14.16
N LEU A 320 -5.68 -5.66 -15.14
CA LEU A 320 -5.09 -4.80 -16.17
C LEU A 320 -6.16 -4.11 -17.04
N SER A 321 -7.33 -4.74 -17.18
CA SER A 321 -8.47 -4.18 -17.90
C SER A 321 -9.77 -4.75 -17.34
N THR A 322 -10.34 -4.07 -16.35
CA THR A 322 -11.52 -4.58 -15.63
C THR A 322 -12.78 -4.57 -16.51
N ALA A 323 -12.85 -3.65 -17.47
CA ALA A 323 -13.90 -3.64 -18.49
C ALA A 323 -13.92 -4.88 -19.40
N ASP A 324 -12.80 -5.60 -19.51
CA ASP A 324 -12.67 -6.78 -20.37
C ASP A 324 -12.99 -8.08 -19.65
N TYR A 325 -13.30 -8.04 -18.35
CA TYR A 325 -13.75 -9.22 -17.62
C TYR A 325 -15.13 -9.65 -18.15
N SER A 326 -15.25 -10.92 -18.56
CA SER A 326 -16.35 -11.41 -19.39
C SER A 326 -17.74 -11.21 -18.79
N CYS A 327 -17.83 -11.11 -17.47
CA CYS A 327 -19.09 -10.91 -16.75
C CYS A 327 -19.07 -9.70 -15.80
N ILE A 328 -18.38 -8.62 -16.20
CA ILE A 328 -18.15 -7.45 -15.33
C ILE A 328 -19.43 -6.78 -14.82
N ALA A 329 -20.41 -6.55 -15.69
CA ALA A 329 -21.65 -5.88 -15.29
C ALA A 329 -22.43 -6.69 -14.24
N PRO A 330 -22.77 -7.99 -14.47
CA PRO A 330 -23.46 -8.78 -13.46
C PRO A 330 -22.61 -9.01 -12.19
N LEU A 331 -21.28 -9.12 -12.31
CA LEU A 331 -20.38 -9.20 -11.15
C LEU A 331 -20.48 -7.96 -10.26
N ILE A 332 -20.33 -6.74 -10.83
CA ILE A 332 -20.43 -5.48 -10.07
C ILE A 332 -21.77 -5.40 -9.34
N LYS A 333 -22.87 -5.78 -10.01
CA LYS A 333 -24.20 -5.80 -9.37
C LYS A 333 -24.22 -6.74 -8.17
N LYS A 334 -23.78 -7.99 -8.33
CA LYS A 334 -23.83 -9.02 -7.29
C LYS A 334 -22.95 -8.62 -6.08
N VAL A 335 -21.76 -8.09 -6.32
CA VAL A 335 -20.88 -7.56 -5.27
C VAL A 335 -21.51 -6.34 -4.59
N ALA A 336 -22.03 -5.37 -5.36
CA ALA A 336 -22.65 -4.17 -4.78
C ALA A 336 -23.89 -4.51 -3.94
N ASP A 337 -24.74 -5.44 -4.38
CA ASP A 337 -25.91 -5.88 -3.61
C ASP A 337 -25.49 -6.64 -2.33
N ARG A 338 -24.37 -7.37 -2.36
CA ARG A 338 -23.80 -8.05 -1.18
C ARG A 338 -23.20 -7.07 -0.16
N LEU A 339 -22.59 -5.98 -0.63
CA LEU A 339 -21.88 -4.97 0.18
C LEU A 339 -22.76 -3.82 0.67
N ALA A 340 -23.83 -3.47 -0.05
CA ALA A 340 -24.70 -2.35 0.29
C ALA A 340 -25.34 -2.45 1.71
N PRO A 341 -25.83 -3.61 2.18
CA PRO A 341 -26.34 -3.76 3.54
C PRO A 341 -25.28 -3.46 4.62
N GLU A 342 -24.02 -3.75 4.32
CA GLU A 342 -22.86 -3.55 5.22
C GLU A 342 -22.29 -2.12 5.13
N LYS A 343 -22.83 -1.27 4.24
CA LYS A 343 -22.39 0.11 3.99
C LYS A 343 -20.94 0.19 3.50
N VAL A 344 -20.48 -0.81 2.76
CA VAL A 344 -19.11 -0.90 2.22
C VAL A 344 -19.09 -0.34 0.80
N ALA A 345 -18.12 0.52 0.50
CA ALA A 345 -17.93 1.09 -0.82
C ALA A 345 -17.28 0.09 -1.77
N LEU A 346 -17.60 0.18 -3.07
CA LEU A 346 -16.99 -0.66 -4.11
C LEU A 346 -16.31 0.25 -5.14
N GLY A 347 -14.99 0.15 -5.21
CA GLY A 347 -14.16 0.74 -6.25
C GLY A 347 -13.94 -0.21 -7.43
N VAL A 348 -13.75 0.35 -8.62
CA VAL A 348 -13.35 -0.40 -9.81
C VAL A 348 -12.15 0.30 -10.43
N SER A 349 -10.99 -0.36 -10.45
CA SER A 349 -9.78 0.18 -11.09
C SER A 349 -9.78 -0.07 -12.60
N SER A 350 -8.98 0.70 -13.35
CA SER A 350 -8.65 0.41 -14.76
C SER A 350 -9.86 0.27 -15.71
N LEU A 351 -10.86 1.16 -15.57
CA LEU A 351 -12.00 1.23 -16.49
C LEU A 351 -11.59 1.89 -17.82
N ARG A 352 -11.71 1.15 -18.93
CA ARG A 352 -11.55 1.70 -20.29
C ARG A 352 -12.73 2.59 -20.66
N ALA A 353 -12.50 3.55 -21.56
CA ALA A 353 -13.50 4.52 -22.01
C ALA A 353 -14.84 3.88 -22.40
N TYR A 354 -14.84 2.69 -23.02
CA TYR A 354 -16.06 2.06 -23.58
C TYR A 354 -16.66 0.97 -22.71
N GLY A 355 -16.00 0.58 -21.63
CA GLY A 355 -16.45 -0.47 -20.72
C GLY A 355 -17.56 -0.04 -19.75
N LEU A 356 -17.90 1.25 -19.74
CA LEU A 356 -18.86 1.83 -18.83
C LEU A 356 -20.20 1.99 -19.52
N GLU A 357 -20.94 0.86 -19.57
CA GLU A 357 -22.37 0.90 -19.85
C GLU A 357 -23.10 1.72 -18.78
N GLU A 358 -24.27 2.24 -19.16
CA GLU A 358 -25.05 3.14 -18.32
C GLU A 358 -25.47 2.51 -16.99
N ASP A 359 -25.79 1.21 -17.01
CA ASP A 359 -26.19 0.45 -15.84
C ASP A 359 -25.03 0.25 -14.85
N VAL A 360 -23.82 -0.01 -15.34
CA VAL A 360 -22.59 -0.11 -14.54
C VAL A 360 -22.29 1.23 -13.84
N LEU A 361 -22.35 2.34 -14.56
CA LEU A 361 -22.13 3.67 -13.99
C LEU A 361 -23.16 4.04 -12.91
N ASP A 362 -24.41 3.64 -13.10
CA ASP A 362 -25.47 3.85 -12.13
C ASP A 362 -25.28 2.97 -10.88
N ASP A 363 -24.89 1.70 -11.05
CA ASP A 363 -24.58 0.80 -9.93
C ASP A 363 -23.35 1.31 -9.15
N MET A 364 -22.33 1.83 -9.83
CA MET A 364 -21.19 2.52 -9.22
C MET A 364 -21.59 3.80 -8.47
N THR A 365 -22.65 4.49 -8.92
CA THR A 365 -23.17 5.68 -8.22
C THR A 365 -23.83 5.29 -6.89
N ARG A 366 -24.46 4.11 -6.80
CA ARG A 366 -25.04 3.58 -5.53
C ARG A 366 -23.96 3.38 -4.46
N VAL A 367 -22.74 3.05 -4.86
CA VAL A 367 -21.57 2.83 -3.99
C VAL A 367 -20.64 4.06 -3.89
N ARG A 368 -21.13 5.24 -4.33
CA ARG A 368 -20.55 6.58 -4.06
C ARG A 368 -19.16 6.89 -4.65
N ALA A 369 -18.88 6.47 -5.88
CA ALA A 369 -17.69 6.95 -6.60
C ALA A 369 -17.76 8.48 -6.88
N GLN A 370 -16.71 9.24 -6.52
CA GLN A 370 -16.67 10.71 -6.71
C GLN A 370 -16.00 11.18 -8.01
N GLY A 371 -15.19 10.32 -8.61
CA GLY A 371 -14.49 10.58 -9.86
C GLY A 371 -14.14 9.28 -10.57
N VAL A 372 -13.89 9.38 -11.87
CA VAL A 372 -13.47 8.25 -12.71
C VAL A 372 -12.16 8.59 -13.40
N THR A 373 -11.28 7.61 -13.46
CA THR A 373 -9.98 7.76 -14.12
C THR A 373 -9.97 6.96 -15.41
N PHE A 374 -9.51 7.58 -16.49
CA PHE A 374 -9.37 6.98 -17.82
C PHE A 374 -7.96 7.17 -18.34
N ALA A 375 -7.52 6.27 -19.20
CA ALA A 375 -6.23 6.35 -19.84
C ALA A 375 -6.40 6.31 -21.37
N PRO A 376 -6.55 7.46 -22.04
CA PRO A 376 -6.42 7.56 -23.49
C PRO A 376 -5.00 7.25 -23.99
N GLU A 377 -3.98 7.43 -23.13
CA GLU A 377 -2.54 7.27 -23.37
C GLU A 377 -1.94 8.28 -24.35
N ALA A 378 -2.65 8.61 -25.42
CA ALA A 378 -2.18 9.52 -26.46
C ALA A 378 -3.23 10.59 -26.83
N GLY A 379 -2.73 11.80 -27.16
CA GLY A 379 -3.54 12.97 -27.47
C GLY A 379 -4.32 12.84 -28.79
N SER A 380 -3.62 12.64 -29.90
CA SER A 380 -4.26 12.53 -31.23
C SER A 380 -4.77 11.11 -31.52
N GLN A 381 -5.73 10.98 -32.44
CA GLN A 381 -6.20 9.68 -32.91
C GLN A 381 -5.06 8.88 -33.55
N ARG A 382 -4.24 9.54 -34.36
CA ARG A 382 -3.06 8.94 -34.99
C ARG A 382 -2.14 8.30 -33.95
N MET A 383 -1.84 9.02 -32.86
CA MET A 383 -0.96 8.49 -31.82
C MET A 383 -1.61 7.37 -31.01
N ARG A 384 -2.94 7.41 -30.79
CA ARG A 384 -3.68 6.26 -30.25
C ARG A 384 -3.55 5.02 -31.15
N ASP A 385 -3.58 5.21 -32.47
CA ASP A 385 -3.40 4.13 -33.44
C ASP A 385 -1.95 3.58 -33.44
N VAL A 386 -0.95 4.47 -33.31
CA VAL A 386 0.47 4.10 -33.16
C VAL A 386 0.70 3.23 -31.92
N VAL A 387 0.16 3.63 -30.76
CA VAL A 387 0.32 2.86 -29.52
C VAL A 387 -0.59 1.63 -29.42
N ASN A 388 -1.45 1.42 -30.42
CA ASN A 388 -2.50 0.41 -30.45
C ASN A 388 -3.47 0.52 -29.26
N LYS A 389 -3.90 1.75 -28.97
CA LYS A 389 -5.00 2.01 -28.05
C LYS A 389 -6.28 2.11 -28.87
N ASN A 390 -7.12 1.10 -28.77
CA ASN A 390 -8.37 0.96 -29.51
C ASN A 390 -9.46 1.92 -28.99
N VAL A 391 -9.17 3.23 -29.02
CA VAL A 391 -9.96 4.31 -28.43
C VAL A 391 -10.12 5.45 -29.43
N THR A 392 -11.35 5.70 -29.89
CA THR A 392 -11.66 6.84 -30.76
C THR A 392 -12.01 8.10 -29.97
N GLU A 393 -11.79 9.26 -30.61
CA GLU A 393 -12.14 10.57 -30.07
C GLU A 393 -13.64 10.69 -29.75
N GLU A 394 -14.51 10.26 -30.66
CA GLU A 394 -15.97 10.30 -30.49
C GLU A 394 -16.40 9.56 -29.23
N GLN A 395 -15.82 8.38 -29.02
CA GLN A 395 -16.20 7.58 -27.88
C GLN A 395 -15.63 8.16 -26.56
N LEU A 396 -14.47 8.84 -26.57
CA LEU A 396 -13.98 9.60 -25.40
C LEU A 396 -14.96 10.68 -24.98
N GLN A 397 -15.48 11.45 -25.95
CA GLN A 397 -16.49 12.47 -25.71
C GLN A 397 -17.81 11.86 -25.20
N THR A 398 -18.26 10.77 -25.82
CA THR A 398 -19.45 10.01 -25.38
C THR A 398 -19.33 9.57 -23.92
N THR A 399 -18.14 9.09 -23.52
CA THR A 399 -17.87 8.68 -22.14
C THR A 399 -17.88 9.85 -21.17
N ALA A 400 -17.26 10.98 -21.54
CA ALA A 400 -17.33 12.21 -20.76
C ALA A 400 -18.79 12.67 -20.56
N GLU A 401 -19.61 12.60 -21.62
CA GLU A 401 -21.05 12.90 -21.54
C GLU A 401 -21.78 11.97 -20.57
N ARG A 402 -21.55 10.65 -20.65
CA ARG A 402 -22.15 9.65 -19.75
C ARG A 402 -21.79 9.89 -18.29
N ILE A 403 -20.56 10.30 -18.01
CA ILE A 403 -20.05 10.56 -16.65
C ILE A 403 -20.61 11.87 -16.09
N PHE A 404 -20.44 12.99 -16.81
CA PHE A 404 -20.87 14.29 -16.30
C PHE A 404 -22.40 14.42 -16.27
N SER A 405 -23.12 13.71 -17.14
CA SER A 405 -24.58 13.55 -17.03
C SER A 405 -25.04 12.72 -15.82
N ARG A 406 -24.12 12.12 -15.05
CA ARG A 406 -24.39 11.44 -13.78
C ARG A 406 -23.86 12.17 -12.55
N ASN A 407 -23.50 13.45 -12.71
CA ASN A 407 -23.04 14.34 -11.63
C ASN A 407 -21.71 13.97 -10.98
N TYR A 408 -20.87 13.15 -11.63
CA TYR A 408 -19.48 12.98 -11.21
C TYR A 408 -18.78 14.34 -11.13
N ALA A 409 -18.01 14.54 -10.05
CA ALA A 409 -17.38 15.83 -9.74
C ALA A 409 -16.06 16.03 -10.48
N SER A 410 -15.40 14.93 -10.85
CA SER A 410 -14.10 14.97 -11.50
C SER A 410 -13.86 13.81 -12.45
N MET A 411 -13.04 14.04 -13.48
CA MET A 411 -12.50 13.02 -14.38
C MET A 411 -10.99 13.20 -14.49
N LYS A 412 -10.22 12.12 -14.34
CA LYS A 412 -8.77 12.12 -14.53
C LYS A 412 -8.42 11.38 -15.82
N LEU A 413 -7.54 11.96 -16.64
CA LEU A 413 -7.08 11.41 -17.92
C LEU A 413 -5.57 11.16 -17.84
N TYR A 414 -5.13 9.94 -18.12
CA TYR A 414 -3.72 9.56 -18.22
C TYR A 414 -3.22 9.56 -19.66
N PHE A 415 -2.09 10.23 -19.87
CA PHE A 415 -1.39 10.31 -21.14
C PHE A 415 0.10 10.05 -20.93
N MET A 416 0.79 9.82 -22.04
CA MET A 416 2.23 9.74 -22.11
C MET A 416 2.77 10.58 -23.27
N ILE A 417 4.01 11.04 -23.12
CA ILE A 417 4.83 11.68 -24.15
C ILE A 417 6.12 10.90 -24.34
N GLY A 418 6.82 11.13 -25.45
CA GLY A 418 8.03 10.38 -25.80
C GLY A 418 7.74 9.12 -26.60
N LEU A 419 6.61 9.09 -27.30
CA LEU A 419 6.18 7.97 -28.11
C LEU A 419 6.86 7.99 -29.50
N PRO A 420 7.07 6.83 -30.16
CA PRO A 420 7.65 6.79 -31.50
C PRO A 420 6.75 7.51 -32.51
N THR A 421 7.36 8.27 -33.43
CA THR A 421 6.69 9.09 -34.46
C THR A 421 5.86 10.27 -33.92
N GLU A 422 5.92 10.57 -32.61
CA GLU A 422 5.18 11.67 -31.99
C GLU A 422 5.67 13.04 -32.48
N GLN A 423 4.74 13.93 -32.82
CA GLN A 423 5.03 15.31 -33.24
C GLN A 423 4.47 16.31 -32.24
N GLU A 424 4.91 17.57 -32.32
CA GLU A 424 4.47 18.64 -31.43
C GLU A 424 2.94 18.76 -31.35
N ASP A 425 2.26 18.70 -32.49
CA ASP A 425 0.81 18.89 -32.52
C ASP A 425 0.08 17.72 -31.84
N ASP A 426 0.64 16.50 -31.85
CA ASP A 426 0.10 15.37 -31.09
C ASP A 426 0.25 15.56 -29.58
N VAL A 427 1.37 16.14 -29.14
CA VAL A 427 1.63 16.45 -27.73
C VAL A 427 0.67 17.52 -27.25
N ARG A 428 0.51 18.61 -28.02
CA ARG A 428 -0.46 19.67 -27.69
C ARG A 428 -1.89 19.15 -27.65
N GLU A 429 -2.22 18.18 -28.50
CA GLU A 429 -3.54 17.56 -28.54
C GLU A 429 -3.93 16.89 -27.21
N ILE A 430 -2.98 16.47 -26.38
CA ILE A 430 -3.24 15.93 -25.03
C ILE A 430 -4.07 16.92 -24.19
N VAL A 431 -3.64 18.18 -24.16
CA VAL A 431 -4.34 19.24 -23.42
C VAL A 431 -5.66 19.58 -24.09
N ARG A 432 -5.70 19.63 -25.43
CA ARG A 432 -6.91 19.95 -26.20
C ARG A 432 -8.03 18.91 -25.96
N VAL A 433 -7.69 17.62 -25.86
CA VAL A 433 -8.62 16.55 -25.44
C VAL A 433 -9.17 16.81 -24.03
N GLY A 434 -8.30 17.17 -23.09
CA GLY A 434 -8.70 17.54 -21.73
C GLY A 434 -9.64 18.75 -21.70
N ALA A 435 -9.35 19.77 -22.51
CA ALA A 435 -10.16 20.98 -22.63
C ALA A 435 -11.55 20.67 -23.19
N ARG A 436 -11.66 19.88 -24.28
CA ARG A 436 -12.95 19.41 -24.81
C ARG A 436 -13.76 18.63 -23.77
N THR A 437 -13.08 17.76 -23.01
CA THR A 437 -13.69 17.00 -21.91
C THR A 437 -14.25 17.92 -20.82
N HIS A 438 -13.48 18.94 -20.41
CA HIS A 438 -13.88 19.94 -19.44
C HIS A 438 -15.08 20.78 -19.93
N ASP A 439 -15.06 21.21 -21.20
CA ASP A 439 -16.15 21.98 -21.81
C ASP A 439 -17.45 21.18 -21.91
N THR A 440 -17.37 19.90 -22.28
CA THR A 440 -18.50 18.96 -22.23
C THR A 440 -19.10 18.90 -20.82
N GLY A 441 -18.26 18.74 -19.80
CA GLY A 441 -18.71 18.74 -18.41
C GLY A 441 -19.36 20.06 -17.97
N LYS A 442 -18.75 21.19 -18.32
CA LYS A 442 -19.24 22.55 -18.04
C LYS A 442 -20.60 22.79 -18.71
N ARG A 443 -20.76 22.42 -19.98
CA ARG A 443 -22.02 22.51 -20.73
C ARG A 443 -23.14 21.71 -20.05
N LEU A 444 -22.86 20.47 -19.66
CA LEU A 444 -23.83 19.58 -19.02
C LEU A 444 -24.23 20.05 -17.62
N TRP A 445 -23.29 20.59 -16.84
CA TRP A 445 -23.59 21.18 -15.54
C TRP A 445 -24.45 22.44 -15.67
N LYS A 446 -24.11 23.32 -16.62
CA LYS A 446 -24.89 24.54 -16.90
C LYS A 446 -26.31 24.22 -17.35
N ALA A 447 -26.49 23.27 -18.26
CA ALA A 447 -27.81 22.82 -18.74
C ALA A 447 -28.71 22.27 -17.61
N ARG A 448 -28.11 21.90 -16.47
CA ARG A 448 -28.80 21.38 -15.28
C ARG A 448 -28.92 22.39 -14.14
N GLY A 449 -28.54 23.64 -14.36
CA GLY A 449 -28.60 24.70 -13.34
C GLY A 449 -27.55 24.55 -12.24
N LYS A 450 -26.45 23.82 -12.46
CA LYS A 450 -25.30 23.81 -11.55
C LYS A 450 -24.36 24.99 -11.85
N PHE A 451 -23.93 25.66 -10.79
CA PHE A 451 -22.87 26.67 -10.87
C PHE A 451 -21.49 26.00 -10.87
N GLY A 452 -20.57 26.51 -11.70
CA GLY A 452 -19.20 26.00 -11.83
C GLY A 452 -19.01 24.97 -12.95
N ALA A 453 -17.86 24.29 -12.93
CA ALA A 453 -17.49 23.24 -13.88
C ALA A 453 -16.91 22.03 -13.11
N PRO A 454 -17.04 20.81 -13.65
CA PRO A 454 -16.36 19.65 -13.08
C PRO A 454 -14.84 19.78 -13.22
N LYS A 455 -14.10 19.13 -12.32
CA LYS A 455 -12.64 19.10 -12.38
C LYS A 455 -12.16 18.08 -13.41
N VAL A 456 -11.37 18.50 -14.40
CA VAL A 456 -10.68 17.58 -15.32
C VAL A 456 -9.18 17.67 -15.04
N THR A 457 -8.57 16.55 -14.67
CA THR A 457 -7.12 16.46 -14.47
C THR A 457 -6.49 15.69 -15.63
N VAL A 458 -5.53 16.30 -16.31
CA VAL A 458 -4.69 15.67 -17.33
C VAL A 458 -3.35 15.34 -16.69
N SER A 459 -2.99 14.06 -16.65
CA SER A 459 -1.77 13.57 -16.01
C SER A 459 -0.89 12.93 -17.07
N VAL A 460 0.31 13.47 -17.25
CA VAL A 460 1.22 13.10 -18.35
C VAL A 460 2.50 12.48 -17.79
N SER A 461 2.81 11.29 -18.26
CA SER A 461 4.04 10.54 -17.92
C SER A 461 5.01 10.50 -19.11
N THR A 462 6.27 10.18 -18.87
CA THR A 462 7.26 9.97 -19.94
C THR A 462 7.27 8.49 -20.31
N HIS A 463 7.24 8.18 -21.60
CA HIS A 463 7.31 6.81 -22.09
C HIS A 463 8.71 6.22 -21.84
N VAL A 464 8.74 5.10 -21.12
CA VAL A 464 9.92 4.25 -20.95
C VAL A 464 9.76 3.02 -21.84
N PRO A 465 10.62 2.79 -22.84
CA PRO A 465 10.63 1.55 -23.62
C PRO A 465 10.90 0.35 -22.71
N LYS A 466 9.95 -0.58 -22.60
CA LYS A 466 10.06 -1.77 -21.76
C LYS A 466 10.39 -3.03 -22.56
N PRO A 467 11.20 -3.95 -22.03
CA PRO A 467 11.39 -5.29 -22.59
C PRO A 467 10.09 -6.03 -22.82
N HIS A 468 10.10 -6.95 -23.78
CA HIS A 468 8.94 -7.78 -24.17
C HIS A 468 7.75 -6.95 -24.67
N THR A 469 8.02 -5.78 -25.25
CA THR A 469 7.01 -4.94 -25.91
C THR A 469 7.40 -4.63 -27.34
N PRO A 470 6.45 -4.35 -28.24
CA PRO A 470 6.78 -3.85 -29.57
C PRO A 470 7.63 -2.56 -29.55
N PHE A 471 7.52 -1.74 -28.49
CA PHE A 471 8.32 -0.53 -28.33
C PHE A 471 9.68 -0.76 -27.69
N GLN A 472 10.07 -1.99 -27.36
CA GLN A 472 11.44 -2.27 -26.88
C GLN A 472 12.52 -1.80 -27.86
N TYR A 473 12.19 -1.74 -29.16
CA TYR A 473 13.10 -1.34 -30.25
C TYR A 473 13.24 0.18 -30.43
N CYS A 474 12.32 1.00 -29.91
CA CYS A 474 12.40 2.44 -30.14
C CYS A 474 13.40 3.11 -29.20
N ALA A 475 13.99 4.22 -29.64
CA ALA A 475 14.72 5.10 -28.74
C ALA A 475 13.79 5.66 -27.65
N MET A 476 14.36 5.93 -26.49
CA MET A 476 13.76 6.78 -25.48
C MET A 476 14.11 8.23 -25.79
N ASP A 477 13.16 9.15 -25.62
CA ASP A 477 13.44 10.57 -25.77
C ASP A 477 14.50 11.05 -24.76
N ALA A 478 15.43 11.88 -25.23
CA ALA A 478 16.41 12.53 -24.37
C ALA A 478 15.72 13.51 -23.39
N PRO A 479 16.30 13.74 -22.19
CA PRO A 479 15.70 14.63 -21.18
C PRO A 479 15.32 16.03 -21.70
N ASP A 480 16.15 16.64 -22.57
CA ASP A 480 15.84 17.95 -23.17
C ASP A 480 14.60 17.92 -24.07
N THR A 481 14.44 16.86 -24.87
CA THR A 481 13.25 16.67 -25.72
C THR A 481 12.00 16.52 -24.86
N VAL A 482 12.09 15.77 -23.76
CA VAL A 482 10.97 15.63 -22.80
C VAL A 482 10.62 16.97 -22.17
N ARG A 483 11.62 17.74 -21.70
CA ARG A 483 11.42 19.10 -21.14
C ARG A 483 10.75 20.03 -22.15
N GLN A 484 11.15 19.98 -23.41
CA GLN A 484 10.53 20.75 -24.48
C GLN A 484 9.05 20.38 -24.68
N LYS A 485 8.73 19.09 -24.73
CA LYS A 485 7.35 18.59 -24.82
C LYS A 485 6.50 19.03 -23.62
N GLN A 486 7.05 18.96 -22.41
CA GLN A 486 6.39 19.47 -21.21
C GLN A 486 6.11 20.97 -21.30
N GLU A 487 7.01 21.76 -21.87
CA GLU A 487 6.78 23.20 -22.05
C GLU A 487 5.65 23.48 -23.04
N TRP A 488 5.54 22.70 -24.13
CA TRP A 488 4.39 22.77 -25.03
C TRP A 488 3.08 22.53 -24.26
N LEU A 489 3.01 21.52 -23.39
CA LEU A 489 1.84 21.25 -22.55
C LEU A 489 1.53 22.41 -21.57
N ARG A 490 2.55 22.99 -20.92
CA ARG A 490 2.38 24.16 -20.04
C ARG A 490 1.86 25.39 -20.78
N SER A 491 2.30 25.58 -22.02
CA SER A 491 1.82 26.67 -22.87
C SER A 491 0.36 26.46 -23.28
N GLU A 492 0.00 25.23 -23.65
CA GLU A 492 -1.31 24.88 -24.19
C GLU A 492 -2.42 24.88 -23.11
N VAL A 493 -2.09 24.56 -21.84
CA VAL A 493 -3.10 24.44 -20.77
C VAL A 493 -3.66 25.79 -20.32
N ARG A 494 -2.98 26.90 -20.63
CA ARG A 494 -3.37 28.24 -20.18
C ARG A 494 -4.79 28.59 -20.65
N GLY A 495 -5.66 28.93 -19.70
CA GLY A 495 -7.05 29.35 -20.00
C GLY A 495 -8.04 28.21 -20.29
N THR A 496 -7.62 26.94 -20.24
CA THR A 496 -8.49 25.78 -20.56
C THR A 496 -9.37 25.30 -19.38
N GLY A 497 -8.99 25.64 -18.14
CA GLY A 497 -9.64 25.12 -16.92
C GLY A 497 -9.23 23.70 -16.52
N VAL A 498 -8.31 23.08 -17.27
CA VAL A 498 -7.75 21.75 -16.99
C VAL A 498 -6.65 21.82 -15.93
N ASP A 499 -6.64 20.84 -15.01
CA ASP A 499 -5.57 20.63 -14.02
C ASP A 499 -4.49 19.73 -14.63
N LEU A 500 -3.40 20.31 -15.14
CA LEU A 500 -2.28 19.56 -15.73
C LEU A 500 -1.30 19.09 -14.63
N ARG A 501 -0.98 17.80 -14.64
CA ARG A 501 0.07 17.17 -13.83
C ARG A 501 1.06 16.48 -14.75
N MET A 502 2.35 16.61 -14.47
CA MET A 502 3.41 15.97 -15.25
C MET A 502 4.39 15.30 -14.31
N HIS A 503 4.91 14.15 -14.72
CA HIS A 503 5.99 13.46 -14.03
C HIS A 503 7.34 14.10 -14.36
N ASP A 504 8.27 13.97 -13.43
CA ASP A 504 9.66 14.36 -13.65
C ASP A 504 10.35 13.48 -14.73
N SER A 505 11.22 14.09 -15.53
CA SER A 505 11.91 13.42 -16.65
C SER A 505 13.14 12.62 -16.23
N GLU A 506 13.77 12.99 -15.12
CA GLU A 506 15.03 12.44 -14.65
C GLU A 506 14.85 11.02 -14.10
N THR A 507 13.78 10.83 -13.32
CA THR A 507 13.38 9.50 -12.80
C THR A 507 13.18 8.49 -13.94
N SER A 508 12.47 8.90 -15.02
CA SER A 508 12.20 8.01 -16.17
C SER A 508 13.47 7.65 -16.95
N TRP A 509 14.45 8.55 -17.04
CA TRP A 509 15.71 8.28 -17.72
C TRP A 509 16.46 7.11 -17.05
N LEU A 510 16.60 7.15 -15.73
CA LEU A 510 17.25 6.08 -14.97
C LEU A 510 16.47 4.76 -15.10
N GLU A 511 15.15 4.83 -15.03
CA GLU A 511 14.27 3.67 -15.25
C GLU A 511 14.47 3.05 -16.64
N GLY A 512 14.61 3.87 -17.69
CA GLY A 512 14.85 3.38 -19.05
C GLY A 512 16.20 2.68 -19.21
N VAL A 513 17.24 3.17 -18.54
CA VAL A 513 18.57 2.52 -18.54
C VAL A 513 18.48 1.13 -17.92
N PHE A 514 17.87 1.00 -16.73
CA PHE A 514 17.76 -0.30 -16.06
C PHE A 514 16.71 -1.22 -16.68
N ALA A 515 15.63 -0.69 -17.25
CA ALA A 515 14.63 -1.50 -17.94
C ALA A 515 15.22 -2.24 -19.14
N ARG A 516 16.05 -1.57 -19.94
CA ARG A 516 16.72 -2.17 -21.11
C ARG A 516 18.17 -2.57 -20.86
N GLY A 517 18.57 -2.60 -19.60
CA GLY A 517 19.94 -2.80 -19.16
C GLY A 517 20.45 -4.22 -19.36
N ASP A 518 21.77 -4.35 -19.43
CA ASP A 518 22.47 -5.64 -19.41
C ASP A 518 23.23 -5.89 -18.10
N ARG A 519 23.89 -7.04 -18.00
CA ARG A 519 24.60 -7.50 -16.79
C ARG A 519 25.68 -6.56 -16.27
N ARG A 520 26.24 -5.67 -17.11
CA ARG A 520 27.25 -4.69 -16.68
C ARG A 520 26.68 -3.65 -15.71
N LEU A 521 25.38 -3.39 -15.77
CA LEU A 521 24.71 -2.46 -14.85
C LEU A 521 24.74 -2.93 -13.40
N GLY A 522 24.99 -4.21 -13.14
CA GLY A 522 25.16 -4.68 -11.77
C GLY A 522 26.33 -3.98 -11.04
N ALA A 523 27.44 -3.73 -11.73
CA ALA A 523 28.56 -2.98 -11.14
C ALA A 523 28.19 -1.51 -10.86
N VAL A 524 27.47 -0.87 -11.79
CA VAL A 524 26.98 0.50 -11.63
C VAL A 524 26.01 0.60 -10.45
N LEU A 525 25.06 -0.32 -10.36
CA LEU A 525 24.09 -0.40 -9.26
C LEU A 525 24.79 -0.55 -7.90
N GLU A 526 25.75 -1.45 -7.80
CA GLU A 526 26.53 -1.62 -6.57
C GLU A 526 27.32 -0.37 -6.21
N ARG A 527 27.94 0.29 -7.19
CA ARG A 527 28.67 1.54 -6.99
C ARG A 527 27.75 2.66 -6.50
N ALA A 528 26.63 2.89 -7.18
CA ALA A 528 25.65 3.91 -6.80
C ALA A 528 25.10 3.63 -5.39
N TYR A 529 24.83 2.36 -5.07
CA TYR A 529 24.48 1.91 -3.73
C TYR A 529 25.57 2.27 -2.70
N ARG A 530 26.84 1.99 -2.97
CA ARG A 530 27.93 2.32 -2.05
C ARG A 530 28.12 3.83 -1.87
N LEU A 531 27.79 4.63 -2.89
CA LEU A 531 27.81 6.09 -2.84
C LEU A 531 26.61 6.69 -2.08
N GLY A 532 25.55 5.90 -1.86
CA GLY A 532 24.39 6.29 -1.05
C GLY A 532 23.04 6.35 -1.78
N ALA A 533 22.95 5.94 -3.05
CA ALA A 533 21.69 5.93 -3.80
C ALA A 533 20.68 4.94 -3.21
N ARG A 534 19.50 5.40 -2.81
CA ARG A 534 18.43 4.62 -2.17
C ARG A 534 17.09 5.21 -2.56
N PHE A 535 16.03 4.40 -2.61
CA PHE A 535 14.67 4.87 -2.87
C PHE A 535 14.57 5.74 -4.14
N ASP A 536 15.21 5.32 -5.24
CA ASP A 536 15.32 6.11 -6.47
C ASP A 536 13.99 6.42 -7.17
N SER A 537 12.90 5.78 -6.74
CA SER A 537 11.53 6.09 -7.17
C SER A 537 10.88 7.27 -6.43
N TRP A 538 11.51 7.78 -5.37
CA TRP A 538 11.01 8.86 -4.53
C TRP A 538 11.73 10.16 -4.90
N GLU A 539 10.97 11.17 -5.35
CA GLU A 539 11.51 12.43 -5.87
C GLU A 539 12.43 13.15 -4.89
N ASP A 540 12.19 13.02 -3.58
CA ASP A 540 12.99 13.63 -2.51
C ASP A 540 14.26 12.82 -2.15
N GLN A 541 14.38 11.60 -2.67
CA GLN A 541 15.51 10.69 -2.42
C GLN A 541 16.37 10.44 -3.66
N LEU A 542 15.85 10.67 -4.88
CA LEU A 542 16.59 10.45 -6.12
C LEU A 542 17.83 11.36 -6.19
N ARG A 543 19.01 10.73 -6.37
CA ARG A 543 20.31 11.39 -6.45
C ARG A 543 21.05 11.02 -7.73
N LEU A 544 20.67 11.67 -8.83
CA LEU A 544 21.28 11.41 -10.15
C LEU A 544 22.79 11.65 -10.20
N ASP A 545 23.30 12.58 -9.39
CA ASP A 545 24.74 12.84 -9.30
C ASP A 545 25.54 11.59 -8.88
N LEU A 546 24.99 10.77 -7.98
CA LEU A 546 25.62 9.50 -7.56
C LEU A 546 25.58 8.46 -8.68
N TRP A 547 24.50 8.45 -9.48
CA TRP A 547 24.35 7.57 -10.62
C TRP A 547 25.31 7.93 -11.75
N GLU A 548 25.43 9.21 -12.09
CA GLU A 548 26.39 9.70 -13.09
C GLU A 548 27.84 9.40 -12.70
N GLU A 549 28.18 9.57 -11.42
CA GLU A 549 29.48 9.15 -10.89
C GLU A 549 29.68 7.64 -11.05
N ALA A 550 28.67 6.84 -10.72
CA ALA A 550 28.75 5.38 -10.84
C ALA A 550 28.94 4.92 -12.29
N PHE A 551 28.18 5.47 -13.24
CA PHE A 551 28.35 5.19 -14.67
C PHE A 551 29.77 5.51 -15.15
N ARG A 552 30.29 6.68 -14.77
CA ARG A 552 31.64 7.13 -15.14
C ARG A 552 32.71 6.23 -14.54
N ALA A 553 32.57 5.85 -13.27
CA ALA A 553 33.54 5.04 -12.55
C ALA A 553 33.62 3.60 -13.10
N GLU A 554 32.49 3.02 -13.53
CA GLU A 554 32.44 1.68 -14.12
C GLU A 554 32.62 1.70 -15.65
N GLY A 555 32.80 2.87 -16.27
CA GLY A 555 33.02 3.02 -17.71
C GLY A 555 31.83 2.59 -18.57
N VAL A 556 30.61 2.74 -18.06
CA VAL A 556 29.38 2.35 -18.74
C VAL A 556 28.66 3.58 -19.27
N ASP A 557 28.50 3.68 -20.59
CA ASP A 557 27.69 4.73 -21.23
C ASP A 557 26.19 4.38 -21.15
N PRO A 558 25.36 5.18 -20.46
CA PRO A 558 23.90 4.98 -20.43
C PRO A 558 23.24 5.04 -21.81
N GLY A 559 23.83 5.78 -22.77
CA GLY A 559 23.32 5.94 -24.12
C GLY A 559 23.13 4.61 -24.86
N LEU A 560 23.95 3.60 -24.52
CA LEU A 560 23.86 2.22 -25.01
C LEU A 560 22.46 1.62 -24.85
N PHE A 561 21.79 1.93 -23.74
CA PHE A 561 20.49 1.35 -23.37
C PHE A 561 19.30 2.22 -23.76
N LEU A 562 19.54 3.44 -24.26
CA LEU A 562 18.51 4.43 -24.53
C LEU A 562 18.21 4.62 -26.02
N GLY A 563 19.10 4.17 -26.90
CA GLY A 563 18.96 4.27 -28.35
C GLY A 563 17.90 3.36 -28.99
N THR A 564 17.78 3.48 -30.31
CA THR A 564 16.99 2.55 -31.15
C THR A 564 17.74 1.23 -31.27
N ILE A 565 17.04 0.11 -31.11
CA ILE A 565 17.62 -1.22 -31.22
C ILE A 565 17.19 -1.87 -32.55
N PRO A 566 18.12 -2.42 -33.35
CA PRO A 566 17.76 -3.17 -34.56
C PRO A 566 16.83 -4.35 -34.23
N THR A 567 15.81 -4.58 -35.06
CA THR A 567 14.86 -5.69 -34.81
C THR A 567 15.47 -7.09 -35.00
N SER A 568 16.67 -7.17 -35.58
CA SER A 568 17.48 -8.39 -35.73
C SER A 568 18.40 -8.66 -34.55
N ALA A 569 18.67 -7.64 -33.73
CA ALA A 569 19.66 -7.74 -32.67
C ALA A 569 19.18 -8.65 -31.54
N ARG A 570 20.13 -9.38 -30.97
CA ARG A 570 19.91 -10.09 -29.71
C ARG A 570 19.85 -9.11 -28.55
N LEU A 571 18.95 -9.38 -27.61
CA LEU A 571 18.64 -8.52 -26.48
C LEU A 571 19.05 -9.20 -25.16
N PRO A 572 19.36 -8.42 -24.10
CA PRO A 572 19.73 -8.98 -22.79
C PRO A 572 18.68 -9.94 -22.21
N TRP A 573 17.40 -9.75 -22.55
CA TRP A 573 16.26 -10.55 -22.07
C TRP A 573 15.78 -11.65 -23.03
N ASP A 574 16.44 -11.87 -24.17
CA ASP A 574 15.99 -12.88 -25.17
C ASP A 574 16.09 -14.33 -24.66
N HIS A 575 16.87 -14.58 -23.61
CA HIS A 575 16.95 -15.89 -22.98
C HIS A 575 15.69 -16.28 -22.22
N ILE A 576 14.71 -15.37 -22.08
CA ILE A 576 13.46 -15.58 -21.38
C ILE A 576 12.31 -15.68 -22.38
N ASP A 577 11.66 -16.84 -22.41
CA ASP A 577 10.48 -17.07 -23.22
C ASP A 577 9.19 -16.73 -22.43
N VAL A 578 8.56 -15.62 -22.83
CA VAL A 578 7.28 -15.14 -22.29
C VAL A 578 6.06 -15.66 -23.09
N GLY A 579 6.24 -16.69 -23.92
CA GLY A 579 5.21 -17.38 -24.68
C GLY A 579 4.75 -16.67 -25.95
N LEU A 580 5.52 -15.71 -26.47
CA LEU A 580 5.20 -15.01 -27.72
C LEU A 580 5.95 -15.63 -28.89
N GLU A 581 5.29 -15.73 -30.05
CA GLU A 581 5.95 -16.19 -31.27
C GLU A 581 7.08 -15.25 -31.69
N GLU A 582 8.15 -15.83 -32.21
CA GLU A 582 9.25 -15.09 -32.82
C GLU A 582 8.76 -14.08 -33.87
N GLY A 583 9.33 -12.87 -33.81
CA GLY A 583 9.03 -11.79 -34.74
C GLY A 583 7.69 -11.08 -34.52
N PHE A 584 6.80 -11.57 -33.65
CA PHE A 584 5.52 -10.90 -33.35
C PHE A 584 5.70 -9.44 -32.90
N LEU A 585 6.59 -9.19 -31.94
CA LEU A 585 6.88 -7.84 -31.42
C LEU A 585 7.40 -6.92 -32.54
N ALA A 586 8.29 -7.42 -33.39
CA ALA A 586 8.81 -6.67 -34.53
C ALA A 586 7.73 -6.38 -35.59
N ARG A 587 6.79 -7.30 -35.83
CA ARG A 587 5.63 -7.08 -36.72
C ARG A 587 4.75 -5.94 -36.19
N GLU A 588 4.44 -5.95 -34.90
CA GLU A 588 3.65 -4.88 -34.27
C GLU A 588 4.39 -3.54 -34.25
N TYR A 589 5.70 -3.53 -34.04
CA TYR A 589 6.51 -2.31 -34.14
C TYR A 589 6.43 -1.69 -35.54
N ARG A 590 6.59 -2.51 -36.59
CA ARG A 590 6.46 -2.05 -37.99
C ARG A 590 5.05 -1.51 -38.31
N LYS A 591 4.00 -2.07 -37.72
CA LYS A 591 2.63 -1.53 -37.84
C LYS A 591 2.52 -0.18 -37.14
N ALA A 592 3.13 -0.01 -35.97
CA ALA A 592 3.14 1.26 -35.24
C ALA A 592 3.77 2.39 -36.06
N LEU A 593 4.93 2.14 -36.67
CA LEU A 593 5.62 3.11 -37.54
C LEU A 593 4.77 3.53 -38.76
N LYS A 594 3.76 2.73 -39.12
CA LYS A 594 2.81 3.01 -40.21
C LYS A 594 1.45 3.48 -39.70
N SER A 595 1.31 3.80 -38.41
CA SER A 595 0.05 4.16 -37.75
C SER A 595 -1.09 3.16 -38.01
N ARG A 596 -0.77 1.86 -38.09
CA ARG A 596 -1.75 0.79 -38.33
C ARG A 596 -2.21 0.16 -37.02
N LEU A 597 -3.52 0.07 -36.81
CA LEU A 597 -4.12 -0.64 -35.68
C LEU A 597 -4.01 -2.16 -35.83
N SER A 598 -4.06 -2.83 -34.67
CA SER A 598 -4.25 -4.26 -34.54
C SER A 598 -5.46 -4.51 -33.63
N VAL A 599 -6.39 -5.31 -34.12
CA VAL A 599 -7.68 -5.59 -33.45
C VAL A 599 -7.49 -6.34 -32.12
N PRO A 600 -8.30 -6.06 -31.08
CA PRO A 600 -8.18 -6.76 -29.80
C PRO A 600 -8.60 -8.24 -29.92
N CYS A 601 -7.93 -9.13 -29.20
CA CYS A 601 -8.22 -10.57 -29.23
C CYS A 601 -9.32 -11.00 -28.25
N GLY A 602 -9.81 -12.23 -28.39
CA GLY A 602 -10.81 -12.80 -27.48
C GLY A 602 -12.20 -12.15 -27.56
N LYS A 603 -12.40 -11.20 -28.49
CA LYS A 603 -13.64 -10.44 -28.71
C LYS A 603 -14.25 -10.80 -30.07
N ALA A 604 -15.57 -10.76 -30.17
CA ALA A 604 -16.22 -10.90 -31.48
C ALA A 604 -15.78 -9.75 -32.41
N ALA A 605 -15.61 -10.05 -33.70
CA ALA A 605 -15.11 -9.08 -34.67
C ALA A 605 -15.94 -7.77 -34.67
N GLY A 606 -15.25 -6.64 -34.49
CA GLY A 606 -15.87 -5.31 -34.40
C GLY A 606 -16.40 -4.92 -33.01
N MET A 607 -16.22 -5.78 -31.99
CA MET A 607 -16.60 -5.47 -30.60
C MET A 607 -15.40 -5.05 -29.76
N PHE A 608 -15.62 -4.08 -28.88
CA PHE A 608 -14.65 -3.61 -27.89
C PHE A 608 -14.91 -4.12 -26.48
N ILE A 609 -16.09 -4.68 -26.22
CA ILE A 609 -16.47 -5.27 -24.93
C ILE A 609 -17.16 -6.62 -25.17
N HIS A 610 -17.17 -7.47 -24.17
CA HIS A 610 -17.92 -8.71 -24.24
C HIS A 610 -19.40 -8.45 -23.97
N HIS A 611 -20.27 -9.28 -24.57
CA HIS A 611 -21.67 -9.35 -24.15
C HIS A 611 -21.73 -9.77 -22.69
N THR A 612 -22.48 -9.03 -21.87
CA THR A 612 -22.60 -9.29 -20.43
C THR A 612 -23.94 -9.94 -20.05
N ASN A 613 -24.61 -10.57 -21.02
CA ASN A 613 -25.83 -11.37 -20.82
C ASN A 613 -25.91 -12.51 -21.85
N LEU A 614 -26.67 -13.56 -21.50
CA LEU A 614 -26.77 -14.79 -22.29
C LEU A 614 -27.50 -14.60 -23.61
N GLU A 615 -28.58 -13.83 -23.64
CA GLU A 615 -29.38 -13.58 -24.85
C GLU A 615 -28.50 -13.00 -25.97
N ASP A 616 -27.81 -11.89 -25.70
CA ASP A 616 -26.93 -11.23 -26.67
C ASP A 616 -25.70 -12.12 -27.02
N ALA A 617 -25.11 -12.79 -26.03
CA ALA A 617 -23.94 -13.64 -26.24
C ALA A 617 -24.22 -14.89 -27.09
N LYS A 618 -25.42 -15.48 -26.94
CA LYS A 618 -25.88 -16.62 -27.76
C LYS A 618 -26.33 -16.16 -29.14
N ALA A 619 -26.94 -14.98 -29.24
CA ALA A 619 -27.43 -14.43 -30.50
C ALA A 619 -26.30 -14.00 -31.45
N ASP A 620 -25.10 -13.71 -30.95
CA ASP A 620 -23.96 -13.28 -31.77
C ASP A 620 -23.21 -14.45 -32.43
N PRO A 621 -23.36 -14.70 -33.74
CA PRO A 621 -22.74 -15.85 -34.39
C PRO A 621 -21.24 -15.65 -34.68
N ARG A 622 -20.68 -14.44 -34.46
CA ARG A 622 -19.31 -14.12 -34.84
C ARG A 622 -18.30 -14.91 -34.02
N LYS A 623 -17.20 -15.31 -34.65
CA LYS A 623 -16.04 -15.92 -33.97
C LYS A 623 -15.26 -14.85 -33.21
N LEU A 624 -14.56 -15.28 -32.15
CA LEU A 624 -13.61 -14.41 -31.46
C LEU A 624 -12.38 -14.16 -32.34
N VAL A 625 -11.83 -12.96 -32.26
CA VAL A 625 -10.64 -12.53 -32.99
C VAL A 625 -9.38 -13.05 -32.28
N CYS A 626 -8.39 -13.54 -33.04
CA CYS A 626 -7.06 -13.86 -32.54
C CYS A 626 -6.10 -12.69 -32.80
N TYR A 627 -5.20 -12.39 -31.85
CA TYR A 627 -4.14 -11.40 -32.05
C TYR A 627 -2.95 -11.95 -32.87
N ASP A 628 -2.95 -13.27 -33.11
CA ASP A 628 -1.88 -13.99 -33.80
C ASP A 628 -0.50 -13.72 -33.17
N CYS A 629 -0.48 -13.79 -31.83
CA CYS A 629 0.72 -13.56 -31.01
C CYS A 629 1.51 -14.83 -30.68
N GLY A 630 1.11 -15.99 -31.22
CA GLY A 630 1.74 -17.29 -30.92
C GLY A 630 1.17 -18.03 -29.71
N VAL A 631 0.58 -17.30 -28.76
CA VAL A 631 -0.10 -17.91 -27.60
C VAL A 631 -1.29 -18.74 -28.13
N ALA A 632 -1.17 -20.06 -28.11
CA ALA A 632 -2.11 -21.02 -28.69
C ALA A 632 -3.43 -21.11 -27.88
N CYS A 633 -4.19 -20.01 -27.83
CA CYS A 633 -5.45 -19.91 -27.08
C CYS A 633 -6.57 -20.73 -27.75
N ASP A 634 -7.37 -21.43 -26.94
CA ASP A 634 -8.64 -21.99 -27.39
C ASP A 634 -9.76 -20.94 -27.30
N LEU A 635 -9.99 -20.25 -28.41
CA LEU A 635 -11.04 -19.23 -28.51
C LEU A 635 -12.46 -19.79 -28.40
N SER A 636 -12.66 -21.08 -28.68
CA SER A 636 -13.97 -21.73 -28.53
C SER A 636 -14.25 -21.98 -27.05
N ALA A 637 -13.28 -22.54 -26.33
CA ALA A 637 -13.38 -22.74 -24.88
C ALA A 637 -13.60 -21.40 -24.15
N MET A 638 -12.86 -20.35 -24.50
CA MET A 638 -13.07 -19.00 -23.94
C MET A 638 -14.52 -18.49 -24.14
N ARG A 639 -15.14 -18.79 -25.28
CA ARG A 639 -16.52 -18.42 -25.55
C ARG A 639 -17.50 -19.25 -24.72
N GLU A 640 -17.29 -20.56 -24.63
CA GLU A 640 -18.13 -21.46 -23.86
C GLU A 640 -18.08 -21.15 -22.36
N GLU A 641 -16.89 -20.96 -21.82
CA GLU A 641 -16.66 -20.57 -20.42
C GLU A 641 -17.44 -19.30 -20.08
N ARG A 642 -17.38 -18.27 -20.94
CA ARG A 642 -18.16 -17.04 -20.76
C ARG A 642 -19.67 -17.31 -20.64
N LEU A 643 -20.22 -18.18 -21.48
CA LEU A 643 -21.65 -18.52 -21.42
C LEU A 643 -21.98 -19.22 -20.09
N VAL A 644 -21.12 -20.11 -19.62
CA VAL A 644 -21.28 -20.77 -18.31
C VAL A 644 -21.27 -19.75 -17.17
N LEU A 645 -20.30 -18.81 -17.17
CA LEU A 645 -20.18 -17.79 -16.13
C LEU A 645 -21.39 -16.83 -16.10
N LEU A 646 -21.88 -16.41 -17.26
CA LEU A 646 -23.08 -15.57 -17.35
C LEU A 646 -24.33 -16.30 -16.83
N SER A 647 -24.46 -17.60 -17.13
CA SER A 647 -25.56 -18.43 -16.62
C SER A 647 -25.51 -18.56 -15.09
N ARG A 648 -24.34 -18.81 -14.51
CA ARG A 648 -24.16 -18.89 -13.05
C ARG A 648 -24.49 -17.59 -12.33
N LEU A 649 -24.24 -16.46 -12.99
CA LEU A 649 -24.62 -15.14 -12.48
C LEU A 649 -26.10 -14.78 -12.71
N GLY A 650 -26.88 -15.63 -13.37
CA GLY A 650 -28.28 -15.36 -13.70
C GLY A 650 -28.46 -14.21 -14.69
N ALA A 651 -27.44 -13.91 -15.51
CA ALA A 651 -27.44 -12.81 -16.46
C ALA A 651 -28.14 -13.20 -17.77
N GLU A 652 -29.42 -13.56 -17.70
CA GLU A 652 -30.17 -14.08 -18.86
C GLU A 652 -30.37 -13.03 -19.97
N LYS A 653 -30.83 -11.84 -19.59
CA LYS A 653 -31.17 -10.74 -20.52
C LYS A 653 -30.41 -9.48 -20.20
N ARG A 654 -30.27 -8.61 -21.19
CA ARG A 654 -29.77 -7.26 -20.96
C ARG A 654 -30.66 -6.53 -19.96
N ARG A 655 -30.03 -5.81 -19.03
CA ARG A 655 -30.73 -4.90 -18.12
C ARG A 655 -31.21 -3.68 -18.91
N SER A 656 -32.40 -3.74 -19.48
CA SER A 656 -33.09 -2.54 -19.96
C SER A 656 -33.74 -1.86 -18.75
N ARG A 657 -33.28 -0.65 -18.43
CA ARG A 657 -34.00 0.24 -17.51
C ARG A 657 -34.92 1.11 -18.36
N THR A 658 -36.19 1.17 -17.99
CA THR A 658 -37.14 2.10 -18.60
C THR A 658 -36.67 3.54 -18.39
N GLU A 659 -37.04 4.43 -19.30
CA GLU A 659 -36.70 5.85 -19.17
C GLU A 659 -37.29 6.45 -17.88
N ALA A 660 -38.37 5.88 -17.36
CA ALA A 660 -38.94 6.18 -16.05
C ALA A 660 -38.04 5.74 -14.88
N GLU A 661 -37.44 4.56 -14.93
CA GLU A 661 -36.48 4.08 -13.91
C GLU A 661 -35.19 4.89 -13.94
N VAL A 662 -34.67 5.17 -15.14
CA VAL A 662 -33.51 6.04 -15.32
C VAL A 662 -33.83 7.47 -14.86
N ALA A 663 -35.02 7.99 -15.18
CA ALA A 663 -35.49 9.29 -14.69
C ALA A 663 -35.67 9.31 -13.17
N ALA A 664 -36.14 8.23 -12.54
CA ALA A 664 -36.27 8.10 -11.09
C ALA A 664 -34.92 8.07 -10.39
N ILE A 665 -33.92 7.37 -10.96
CA ILE A 665 -32.52 7.40 -10.49
C ILE A 665 -31.94 8.81 -10.65
N ARG A 666 -32.12 9.43 -11.83
CA ARG A 666 -31.68 10.81 -12.12
C ARG A 666 -32.37 11.84 -11.23
N ALA A 667 -33.65 11.65 -10.87
CA ALA A 667 -34.42 12.52 -9.99
C ALA A 667 -34.02 12.37 -8.52
N LYS A 668 -33.50 11.19 -8.12
CA LYS A 668 -32.86 10.98 -6.81
C LYS A 668 -31.47 11.63 -6.71
N VAL A 669 -30.85 12.05 -7.82
CA VAL A 669 -29.65 12.87 -7.79
C VAL A 669 -30.04 14.33 -7.56
N PRO A 670 -29.65 14.96 -6.43
CA PRO A 670 -30.20 16.25 -6.05
C PRO A 670 -29.90 17.34 -7.10
N LYS A 671 -30.93 18.06 -7.54
CA LYS A 671 -30.77 19.35 -8.25
C LYS A 671 -30.28 20.38 -7.22
N GLY A 672 -29.02 20.79 -7.37
CA GLY A 672 -28.33 21.75 -6.49
C GLY A 672 -27.54 21.10 -5.35
N ARG A 673 -26.74 21.91 -4.62
CA ARG A 673 -26.04 21.55 -3.37
C ARG A 673 -27.07 21.29 -2.24
N LYS A 674 -27.97 20.33 -2.40
CA LYS A 674 -28.71 19.80 -1.25
C LYS A 674 -27.79 18.83 -0.52
N PRO A 675 -27.76 18.87 0.83
CA PRO A 675 -26.98 17.90 1.60
C PRO A 675 -27.38 16.48 1.17
N PRO A 676 -26.43 15.53 1.16
CA PRO A 676 -26.70 14.15 0.76
C PRO A 676 -27.88 13.60 1.56
N PRO A 677 -28.71 12.72 0.96
CA PRO A 677 -29.89 12.18 1.63
C PRO A 677 -29.48 11.65 3.00
N ARG A 678 -30.18 12.09 4.05
CA ARG A 678 -29.96 11.61 5.42
C ARG A 678 -30.02 10.09 5.40
N ILE A 679 -28.98 9.45 5.93
CA ILE A 679 -28.93 8.00 6.06
C ILE A 679 -30.09 7.58 6.94
N VAL A 680 -30.97 6.72 6.42
CA VAL A 680 -32.01 6.09 7.23
C VAL A 680 -31.31 5.11 8.15
N GLN A 681 -31.27 5.43 9.43
CA GLN A 681 -30.63 4.65 10.48
C GLN A 681 -31.46 4.81 11.75
N GLY A 682 -31.36 3.85 12.67
CA GLY A 682 -32.04 3.90 13.95
C GLY A 682 -31.58 5.08 14.82
N GLU A 683 -32.23 5.24 15.97
CA GLU A 683 -31.83 6.23 16.96
C GLU A 683 -30.39 5.96 17.44
N GLY A 684 -29.56 7.01 17.41
CA GLY A 684 -28.17 6.92 17.83
C GLY A 684 -28.03 6.99 19.34
N ARG A 685 -27.65 5.87 19.96
CA ARG A 685 -27.37 5.78 21.39
C ARG A 685 -25.89 6.06 21.64
N ARG A 686 -25.61 7.00 22.54
CA ARG A 686 -24.23 7.37 22.88
C ARG A 686 -23.65 6.35 23.85
N VAL A 687 -22.46 5.87 23.57
CA VAL A 687 -21.77 4.86 24.38
C VAL A 687 -20.32 5.29 24.55
N ARG A 688 -19.83 5.26 25.78
CA ARG A 688 -18.44 5.51 26.11
C ARG A 688 -17.69 4.21 26.24
N PHE A 689 -16.53 4.14 25.62
CA PHE A 689 -15.61 3.03 25.72
C PHE A 689 -14.32 3.50 26.41
N ALA A 690 -13.78 2.64 27.27
CA ALA A 690 -12.42 2.73 27.76
C ALA A 690 -11.56 1.65 27.08
N TYR A 691 -10.32 1.99 26.75
CA TYR A 691 -9.39 1.06 26.10
C TYR A 691 -7.94 1.35 26.48
N GLU A 692 -7.09 0.34 26.30
CA GLU A 692 -5.65 0.37 26.49
C GLU A 692 -4.94 0.33 25.15
N LYS A 693 -3.73 0.90 25.12
CA LYS A 693 -2.84 0.95 23.97
C LYS A 693 -1.43 0.59 24.41
N LEU A 694 -1.09 -0.69 24.30
CA LEU A 694 0.14 -1.30 24.76
C LEU A 694 0.92 -1.94 23.61
N GLY A 695 2.14 -2.43 23.88
CA GLY A 695 2.94 -3.16 22.91
C GLY A 695 3.10 -2.43 21.56
N PRO A 696 3.04 -3.13 20.41
CA PRO A 696 3.10 -2.51 19.09
C PRO A 696 2.02 -1.45 18.85
N SER A 697 0.81 -1.63 19.40
CA SER A 697 -0.27 -0.64 19.27
C SER A 697 0.08 0.73 19.88
N ALA A 698 1.03 0.82 20.84
CA ALA A 698 1.54 2.10 21.36
C ALA A 698 2.18 2.98 20.26
N PHE A 699 2.57 2.39 19.13
CA PHE A 699 3.22 3.05 18.00
C PHE A 699 2.30 3.35 16.83
N LEU A 700 1.01 3.03 16.94
CA LEU A 700 0.01 3.48 15.98
C LEU A 700 -0.31 4.96 16.19
N SER A 701 -0.41 5.72 15.10
CA SER A 701 -0.79 7.11 15.17
C SER A 701 -2.28 7.25 15.54
N HIS A 702 -2.71 8.47 15.86
CA HIS A 702 -4.12 8.74 16.07
C HIS A 702 -4.95 8.45 14.80
N LEU A 703 -4.40 8.73 13.61
CA LEU A 703 -5.08 8.46 12.34
C LEU A 703 -5.24 6.96 12.10
N ASP A 704 -4.26 6.15 12.47
CA ASP A 704 -4.35 4.68 12.37
C ASP A 704 -5.42 4.14 13.32
N LEU A 705 -5.52 4.67 14.55
CA LEU A 705 -6.59 4.30 15.50
C LEU A 705 -7.99 4.64 14.98
N VAL A 706 -8.15 5.80 14.34
CA VAL A 706 -9.42 6.23 13.73
C VAL A 706 -9.88 5.23 12.65
N ARG A 707 -8.98 4.46 12.06
CA ARG A 707 -9.28 3.38 11.10
C ARG A 707 -9.45 2.03 11.80
N ALA A 708 -8.56 1.69 12.74
CA ALA A 708 -8.52 0.38 13.40
C ALA A 708 -9.77 0.10 14.24
N ILE A 709 -10.27 1.09 14.98
CA ILE A 709 -11.41 0.89 15.89
C ILE A 709 -12.71 0.59 15.13
N PRO A 710 -13.14 1.37 14.12
CA PRO A 710 -14.32 1.02 13.32
C PRO A 710 -14.26 -0.38 12.69
N ARG A 711 -13.07 -0.85 12.32
CA ARG A 711 -12.88 -2.22 11.79
C ARG A 711 -13.23 -3.27 12.84
N ALA A 712 -12.83 -3.08 14.10
CA ALA A 712 -13.18 -3.98 15.20
C ALA A 712 -14.71 -4.09 15.38
N PHE A 713 -15.43 -2.96 15.37
CA PHE A 713 -16.90 -2.95 15.45
C PHE A 713 -17.55 -3.70 14.29
N ARG A 714 -17.06 -3.53 13.05
CA ARG A 714 -17.56 -4.25 11.87
C ARG A 714 -17.33 -5.75 11.96
N ARG A 715 -16.15 -6.18 12.45
CA ARG A 715 -15.83 -7.61 12.62
C ARG A 715 -16.83 -8.34 13.52
N ILE A 716 -17.40 -7.68 14.54
CA ILE A 716 -18.40 -8.26 15.46
C ILE A 716 -19.86 -7.89 15.17
N ASP A 717 -20.16 -7.33 13.99
CA ASP A 717 -21.51 -6.91 13.55
C ASP A 717 -22.21 -5.91 14.49
N VAL A 718 -21.45 -5.02 15.13
CA VAL A 718 -22.05 -3.97 15.96
C VAL A 718 -22.33 -2.73 15.09
N PRO A 719 -23.61 -2.39 14.83
CA PRO A 719 -23.96 -1.33 13.89
C PRO A 719 -23.70 0.05 14.50
N MET A 720 -22.75 0.77 13.89
CA MET A 720 -22.43 2.16 14.23
C MET A 720 -23.43 3.14 13.62
N PHE A 721 -23.64 4.26 14.31
CA PHE A 721 -24.36 5.42 13.78
C PHE A 721 -23.38 6.27 12.95
N TYR A 722 -23.85 6.78 11.82
CA TYR A 722 -23.03 7.51 10.86
C TYR A 722 -23.48 8.96 10.68
N SER A 723 -22.52 9.85 10.38
CA SER A 723 -22.81 11.25 10.07
C SER A 723 -23.61 11.41 8.77
N SER A 724 -24.41 12.49 8.68
CA SER A 724 -25.17 12.84 7.47
C SER A 724 -24.29 13.72 6.55
N GLY A 725 -23.35 13.09 5.85
CA GLY A 725 -22.40 13.74 4.94
C GLY A 725 -22.16 12.93 3.66
N PHE A 726 -21.38 13.47 2.71
CA PHE A 726 -21.09 12.79 1.43
C PHE A 726 -20.29 11.50 1.65
N HIS A 727 -19.40 11.55 2.64
CA HIS A 727 -18.65 10.41 3.17
C HIS A 727 -19.07 10.22 4.63
N PRO A 728 -20.13 9.44 4.89
CA PRO A 728 -20.54 9.18 6.26
C PRO A 728 -19.43 8.47 7.00
N LYS A 729 -19.04 9.07 8.12
CA LYS A 729 -18.09 8.47 9.05
C LYS A 729 -18.86 8.03 10.29
N PRO A 730 -18.43 6.96 10.97
CA PRO A 730 -18.94 6.65 12.31
C PRO A 730 -18.89 7.92 13.18
N ASP A 731 -19.98 8.21 13.88
CA ASP A 731 -20.05 9.35 14.80
C ASP A 731 -19.27 8.99 16.08
N MET A 732 -17.98 9.31 16.03
CA MET A 732 -16.97 8.98 17.04
C MET A 732 -16.26 10.25 17.51
N VAL A 733 -16.09 10.38 18.81
CA VAL A 733 -15.36 11.45 19.47
C VAL A 733 -14.33 10.82 20.40
N PHE A 734 -13.05 10.98 20.04
CA PHE A 734 -11.94 10.52 20.87
C PHE A 734 -11.63 11.53 21.98
N GLY A 735 -11.09 11.02 23.09
CA GLY A 735 -10.40 11.83 24.09
C GLY A 735 -9.12 12.49 23.52
N PRO A 736 -8.40 13.28 24.34
CA PRO A 736 -7.15 13.91 23.93
C PRO A 736 -6.12 12.91 23.39
N ALA A 737 -5.60 13.21 22.18
CA ALA A 737 -4.67 12.33 21.49
C ALA A 737 -3.43 12.00 22.34
N LEU A 738 -3.04 10.73 22.31
CA LEU A 738 -1.82 10.23 22.91
C LEU A 738 -0.63 10.52 21.98
N SER A 739 0.53 10.87 22.57
CA SER A 739 1.76 11.00 21.78
C SER A 739 2.23 9.62 21.30
N LEU A 740 2.88 9.58 20.13
CA LEU A 740 3.40 8.35 19.54
C LEU A 740 4.44 7.70 20.47
N GLY A 741 4.39 6.38 20.63
CA GLY A 741 5.32 5.65 21.51
C GLY A 741 5.00 5.73 23.01
N VAL A 742 3.95 6.48 23.40
CA VAL A 742 3.46 6.45 24.78
C VAL A 742 2.49 5.28 24.94
N TYR A 743 2.71 4.46 25.97
CA TYR A 743 1.80 3.40 26.38
C TYR A 743 0.63 4.02 27.13
N SER A 744 -0.56 3.45 27.00
CA SER A 744 -1.70 3.92 27.80
C SER A 744 -2.51 2.76 28.34
N LEU A 745 -2.89 2.89 29.61
CA LEU A 745 -3.77 1.97 30.30
C LEU A 745 -5.20 2.51 30.42
N ASP A 746 -5.45 3.73 29.93
CA ASP A 746 -6.71 4.43 30.20
C ASP A 746 -7.02 5.51 29.15
N GLU A 747 -7.45 5.08 27.97
CA GLU A 747 -7.95 5.93 26.90
C GLU A 747 -9.46 5.82 26.76
N TYR A 748 -10.09 6.85 26.17
CA TYR A 748 -11.54 6.94 26.07
C TYR A 748 -12.00 7.41 24.70
N LEU A 749 -13.14 6.87 24.25
CA LEU A 749 -13.88 7.39 23.11
C LEU A 749 -15.39 7.31 23.37
N ASP A 750 -16.12 8.29 22.86
CA ASP A 750 -17.58 8.23 22.73
C ASP A 750 -17.92 7.84 21.29
N LEU A 751 -18.79 6.84 21.12
CA LEU A 751 -19.29 6.37 19.83
C LEU A 751 -20.81 6.27 19.91
N LYS A 752 -21.50 6.60 18.81
CA LYS A 752 -22.93 6.33 18.69
C LYS A 752 -23.20 4.99 18.01
N LEU A 753 -24.07 4.19 18.60
CA LEU A 753 -24.52 2.89 18.10
C LEU A 753 -26.02 2.91 17.81
N THR A 754 -26.48 2.04 16.91
CA THR A 754 -27.92 1.91 16.56
C THR A 754 -28.55 0.64 17.12
N CYS A 755 -27.88 -0.06 18.04
CA CYS A 755 -28.35 -1.29 18.67
C CYS A 755 -28.37 -1.16 20.20
N ASP A 756 -28.99 -2.12 20.88
CA ASP A 756 -28.82 -2.28 22.33
C ASP A 756 -27.39 -2.72 22.62
N VAL A 757 -26.89 -2.30 23.77
CA VAL A 757 -25.52 -2.58 24.20
C VAL A 757 -25.57 -3.37 25.49
N ASP A 758 -25.03 -4.58 25.43
CA ASP A 758 -24.64 -5.31 26.62
C ASP A 758 -23.25 -4.84 27.05
N GLU A 759 -23.21 -3.98 28.08
CA GLU A 759 -21.97 -3.43 28.62
C GLU A 759 -21.02 -4.51 29.15
N ALA A 760 -21.56 -5.66 29.59
CA ALA A 760 -20.76 -6.72 30.21
C ALA A 760 -19.91 -7.47 29.19
N THR A 761 -20.44 -7.75 28.00
CA THR A 761 -19.78 -8.61 27.00
C THR A 761 -19.13 -7.83 25.85
N LEU A 762 -19.54 -6.59 25.59
CA LEU A 762 -19.09 -5.87 24.39
C LEU A 762 -17.59 -5.54 24.42
N ALA A 763 -17.01 -5.18 25.57
CA ALA A 763 -15.57 -4.91 25.70
C ALA A 763 -14.72 -6.15 25.36
N GLU A 764 -15.12 -7.32 25.87
CA GLU A 764 -14.42 -8.59 25.61
C GLU A 764 -14.48 -8.97 24.14
N ARG A 765 -15.68 -8.88 23.54
CA ARG A 765 -15.89 -9.15 22.11
C ARG A 765 -15.06 -8.24 21.21
N LEU A 766 -14.99 -6.94 21.51
CA LEU A 766 -14.16 -5.98 20.77
C LEU A 766 -12.67 -6.27 20.92
N SER A 767 -12.23 -6.60 22.14
CA SER A 767 -10.82 -6.93 22.42
C SER A 767 -10.38 -8.18 21.66
N ALA A 768 -11.22 -9.21 21.58
CA ALA A 768 -10.92 -10.47 20.90
C ALA A 768 -10.68 -10.31 19.38
N VAL A 769 -11.22 -9.25 18.78
CA VAL A 769 -11.04 -8.94 17.35
C VAL A 769 -10.17 -7.70 17.11
N SER A 770 -9.53 -7.16 18.14
CA SER A 770 -8.62 -6.03 18.02
C SER A 770 -7.19 -6.53 17.80
N GLN A 771 -6.33 -5.67 17.23
CA GLN A 771 -4.93 -6.01 17.03
C GLN A 771 -4.18 -6.06 18.38
N ASP A 772 -2.98 -6.63 18.37
CA ASP A 772 -2.22 -6.80 19.60
C ASP A 772 -1.94 -5.47 20.30
N GLY A 773 -2.12 -5.46 21.61
CA GLY A 773 -1.99 -4.27 22.45
C GLY A 773 -3.15 -3.26 22.41
N LEU A 774 -4.21 -3.47 21.61
CA LEU A 774 -5.44 -2.66 21.68
C LEU A 774 -6.55 -3.45 22.40
N ARG A 775 -6.84 -3.09 23.65
CA ARG A 775 -7.80 -3.83 24.50
C ARG A 775 -8.87 -2.90 25.04
N PHE A 776 -10.14 -3.24 24.85
CA PHE A 776 -11.26 -2.52 25.46
C PHE A 776 -11.47 -3.00 26.89
N THR A 777 -11.52 -2.07 27.84
CA THR A 777 -11.56 -2.35 29.29
C THR A 777 -12.88 -1.93 29.93
N GLY A 778 -13.69 -1.11 29.26
CA GLY A 778 -15.00 -0.72 29.79
C GLY A 778 -15.94 -0.15 28.75
N VAL A 779 -17.24 -0.29 29.01
CA VAL A 779 -18.34 0.21 28.19
C VAL A 779 -19.39 0.82 29.10
N ARG A 780 -19.87 2.03 28.79
CA ARG A 780 -20.99 2.68 29.50
C ARG A 780 -21.93 3.37 28.52
N VAL A 781 -23.22 3.09 28.61
CA VAL A 781 -24.26 3.80 27.87
C VAL A 781 -24.46 5.17 28.50
N LEU A 782 -24.46 6.20 27.66
CA LEU A 782 -24.63 7.60 28.07
C LEU A 782 -26.09 8.03 27.93
N GLY A 783 -26.62 8.63 28.99
CA GLY A 783 -27.92 9.30 28.99
C GLY A 783 -27.90 10.63 28.22
N PRO A 784 -29.09 11.23 27.98
CA PRO A 784 -29.22 12.46 27.20
C PRO A 784 -28.39 13.63 27.74
N ASN A 785 -28.26 13.72 29.06
CA ASN A 785 -27.58 14.81 29.76
C ASN A 785 -26.10 14.53 30.08
N ASP A 786 -25.61 13.31 29.82
CA ASP A 786 -24.22 12.98 30.12
C ASP A 786 -23.27 13.74 29.19
N ALA A 787 -22.27 14.40 29.77
CA ALA A 787 -21.30 15.17 29.00
C ALA A 787 -20.43 14.26 28.13
N GLY A 788 -20.03 14.78 26.96
CA GLY A 788 -19.10 14.08 26.06
C GLY A 788 -17.69 13.97 26.67
N VAL A 789 -16.92 12.99 26.23
CA VAL A 789 -15.60 12.65 26.81
C VAL A 789 -14.65 13.86 26.86
N ASN A 790 -14.61 14.65 25.79
CA ASN A 790 -13.78 15.86 25.71
C ASN A 790 -14.23 17.01 26.62
N LYS A 791 -15.43 16.93 27.23
CA LYS A 791 -15.89 17.88 28.26
C LYS A 791 -15.49 17.43 29.67
N LEU A 792 -15.31 16.13 29.87
CA LEU A 792 -14.99 15.54 31.18
C LEU A 792 -13.50 15.54 31.48
N ILE A 793 -12.68 15.26 30.47
CA ILE A 793 -11.23 15.17 30.66
C ILE A 793 -10.67 16.57 30.96
N ALA A 794 -9.98 16.65 32.10
CA ALA A 794 -9.33 17.85 32.63
C ALA A 794 -7.92 17.57 33.14
N ALA A 795 -7.53 16.30 33.32
CA ALA A 795 -6.19 15.93 33.74
C ALA A 795 -5.80 14.53 33.24
N ALA A 796 -4.49 14.27 33.23
CA ALA A 796 -3.92 12.95 32.96
C ALA A 796 -2.76 12.67 33.91
N ARG A 797 -2.61 11.40 34.28
CA ARG A 797 -1.51 10.87 35.09
C ARG A 797 -0.60 10.03 34.22
N TYR A 798 0.69 10.31 34.28
CA TYR A 798 1.74 9.59 33.56
C TYR A 798 2.75 9.02 34.55
N VAL A 799 3.38 7.92 34.17
CA VAL A 799 4.61 7.42 34.77
C VAL A 799 5.71 7.53 33.72
N LEU A 800 6.76 8.27 34.05
CA LEU A 800 8.02 8.24 33.32
C LEU A 800 8.90 7.17 33.96
N ALA A 801 9.39 6.22 33.18
CA ALA A 801 10.23 5.13 33.66
C ALA A 801 11.60 5.20 33.00
N PHE A 802 12.65 5.32 33.81
CA PHE A 802 14.02 5.50 33.38
C PHE A 802 14.86 4.30 33.82
N PRO A 803 15.68 3.69 32.94
CA PRO A 803 16.62 2.65 33.36
C PRO A 803 17.62 3.18 34.38
N THR A 804 17.72 2.51 35.54
CA THR A 804 18.63 2.94 36.61
C THR A 804 20.08 3.06 36.14
N ALA A 805 20.50 2.16 35.23
CA ALA A 805 21.87 2.11 34.71
C ALA A 805 22.23 3.29 33.79
N THR A 806 21.26 3.96 33.17
CA THR A 806 21.51 5.07 32.24
C THR A 806 21.30 6.44 32.88
N LEU A 807 20.77 6.49 34.10
CA LEU A 807 20.52 7.72 34.82
C LEU A 807 21.81 8.25 35.48
N PRO A 808 22.28 9.46 35.15
CA PRO A 808 23.41 10.07 35.83
C PRO A 808 23.08 10.23 37.32
N GLY A 809 23.91 9.71 38.22
CA GLY A 809 23.65 9.83 39.67
C GLY A 809 22.38 9.12 40.17
N GLY A 810 21.79 8.22 39.36
CA GLY A 810 20.66 7.38 39.75
C GLY A 810 19.41 8.16 40.14
N VAL A 811 18.71 7.69 41.18
CA VAL A 811 17.45 8.29 41.65
C VAL A 811 17.64 9.69 42.23
N ASP A 812 18.76 9.95 42.90
CA ASP A 812 18.99 11.24 43.58
C ASP A 812 19.12 12.40 42.58
N PHE A 813 19.63 12.13 41.38
CA PHE A 813 19.59 13.09 40.28
C PHE A 813 18.16 13.48 39.91
N LEU A 814 17.27 12.51 39.71
CA LEU A 814 15.87 12.79 39.39
C LEU A 814 15.16 13.49 40.55
N ARG A 815 15.46 13.16 41.81
CA ARG A 815 14.93 13.88 42.98
C ARG A 815 15.36 15.34 42.98
N ALA A 816 16.64 15.62 42.75
CA ALA A 816 17.18 16.97 42.67
C ALA A 816 16.56 17.77 41.51
N ARG A 817 16.46 17.15 40.32
CA ARG A 817 15.81 17.77 39.15
C ARG A 817 14.33 18.01 39.36
N ALA A 818 13.60 17.06 39.94
CA ALA A 818 12.19 17.23 40.26
C ALA A 818 11.98 18.37 41.26
N ALA A 819 12.79 18.46 42.33
CA ALA A 819 12.75 19.57 43.28
C ALA A 819 13.01 20.92 42.60
N HIS A 820 13.98 20.99 41.69
CA HIS A 820 14.27 22.20 40.90
C HIS A 820 13.08 22.62 40.01
N VAL A 821 12.46 21.67 39.30
CA VAL A 821 11.28 21.92 38.46
C VAL A 821 10.06 22.33 39.29
N ILE A 822 9.93 21.80 40.51
CA ILE A 822 8.88 22.19 41.44
C ILE A 822 9.11 23.61 41.97
N ALA A 823 10.35 23.99 42.27
CA ALA A 823 10.69 25.30 42.82
C ALA A 823 10.72 26.43 41.77
N ALA A 824 10.93 26.12 40.50
CA ALA A 824 11.01 27.12 39.44
C ALA A 824 9.66 27.79 39.13
N GLU A 825 9.69 29.08 38.83
CA GLU A 825 8.52 29.86 38.41
C GLU A 825 8.04 29.48 36.99
N GLU A 826 8.98 29.24 36.08
CA GLU A 826 8.72 28.81 34.70
C GLU A 826 9.72 27.74 34.24
N GLN A 827 9.27 26.85 33.35
CA GLN A 827 10.08 25.82 32.70
C GLN A 827 9.73 25.75 31.22
N LYS A 828 10.39 26.59 30.42
CA LYS A 828 10.09 26.75 28.99
C LYS A 828 10.88 25.76 28.14
N ILE A 829 10.17 25.10 27.22
CA ILE A 829 10.78 24.30 26.15
C ILE A 829 10.28 24.74 24.77
N LEU A 830 11.08 24.48 23.73
CA LEU A 830 10.71 24.79 22.36
C LEU A 830 10.06 23.57 21.69
N ARG A 831 8.72 23.59 21.54
CA ARG A 831 8.01 22.61 20.73
C ARG A 831 8.16 22.94 19.25
N LYS A 832 8.81 22.08 18.47
CA LYS A 832 8.84 22.18 17.00
C LYS A 832 7.55 21.63 16.39
N ILE A 833 6.93 22.40 15.50
CA ILE A 833 5.72 22.07 14.74
C ILE A 833 5.98 22.45 13.29
N GLU A 834 6.22 21.48 12.41
CA GLU A 834 6.40 21.72 10.95
C GLU A 834 7.41 22.86 10.64
N GLY A 835 8.55 22.87 11.32
CA GLY A 835 9.59 23.91 11.18
C GLY A 835 9.38 25.18 12.01
N ILE A 836 8.21 25.36 12.64
CA ILE A 836 7.89 26.47 13.54
C ILE A 836 8.18 26.08 14.99
N GLY A 837 8.91 26.90 15.73
CA GLY A 837 9.14 26.72 17.17
C GLY A 837 8.09 27.46 18.01
N LYS A 838 7.38 26.75 18.88
CA LYS A 838 6.47 27.32 19.89
C LYS A 838 7.00 27.07 21.29
N TRP A 839 7.23 28.14 22.06
CA TRP A 839 7.58 28.02 23.47
C TRP A 839 6.40 27.53 24.31
N ILE A 840 6.66 26.56 25.17
CA ILE A 840 5.68 25.99 26.09
C ILE A 840 6.30 25.98 27.48
N ASP A 841 5.62 26.62 28.41
CA ASP A 841 5.94 26.52 29.82
C ASP A 841 5.30 25.25 30.40
N VAL A 842 6.14 24.25 30.67
CA VAL A 842 5.75 22.97 31.27
C VAL A 842 5.16 23.17 32.66
N LYS A 843 5.69 24.12 33.43
CA LYS A 843 5.29 24.38 34.81
C LYS A 843 3.81 24.70 34.93
N ARG A 844 3.28 25.49 34.00
CA ARG A 844 1.87 25.89 33.91
C ARG A 844 0.88 24.71 33.89
N PHE A 845 1.29 23.55 33.37
CA PHE A 845 0.41 22.38 33.24
C PHE A 845 0.70 21.29 34.27
N LEU A 846 1.81 21.38 35.01
CA LEU A 846 2.24 20.36 35.94
C LEU A 846 1.53 20.55 37.29
N THR A 847 0.69 19.59 37.69
CA THR A 847 -0.05 19.63 38.96
C THR A 847 0.53 18.69 40.02
N GLY A 848 1.35 17.71 39.62
CA GLY A 848 2.03 16.81 40.55
C GLY A 848 3.26 16.17 39.92
N LEU A 849 4.30 15.98 40.74
CA LEU A 849 5.57 15.38 40.33
C LEU A 849 6.19 14.65 41.52
N ARG A 850 6.24 13.32 41.48
CA ARG A 850 6.72 12.47 42.58
C ARG A 850 7.70 11.42 42.05
N VAL A 851 8.89 11.35 42.64
CA VAL A 851 9.91 10.36 42.29
C VAL A 851 9.76 9.13 43.20
N GLU A 852 9.78 7.94 42.62
CA GLU A 852 9.58 6.64 43.31
C GLU A 852 8.28 6.54 44.12
N ASP A 853 7.18 7.01 43.53
CA ASP A 853 5.84 6.79 44.10
C ASP A 853 5.51 5.28 44.11
N PRO A 854 5.09 4.68 45.24
CA PRO A 854 4.81 3.24 45.33
C PRO A 854 3.77 2.73 44.33
N SER A 855 2.88 3.60 43.83
CA SER A 855 1.88 3.23 42.83
C SER A 855 2.45 3.10 41.41
N ALA A 856 3.61 3.68 41.13
CA ALA A 856 4.19 3.74 39.79
C ALA A 856 4.74 2.38 39.31
N GLY A 857 5.35 1.60 40.19
CA GLY A 857 5.91 0.27 39.87
C GLY A 857 4.87 -0.68 39.27
N PRO A 858 3.72 -0.92 39.94
CA PRO A 858 2.65 -1.75 39.38
C PRO A 858 2.08 -1.26 38.04
N ILE A 859 2.03 0.07 37.82
CA ILE A 859 1.56 0.67 36.54
C ILE A 859 2.51 0.30 35.40
N VAL A 860 3.81 0.49 35.62
CA VAL A 860 4.87 0.19 34.64
C VAL A 860 4.90 -1.30 34.32
N ALA A 861 4.80 -2.16 35.34
CA ALA A 861 4.69 -3.60 35.17
C ALA A 861 3.47 -4.01 34.35
N ARG A 862 2.29 -3.40 34.60
CA ARG A 862 1.06 -3.66 33.83
C ARG A 862 1.16 -3.21 32.37
N ALA A 863 1.96 -2.19 32.08
CA ALA A 863 2.26 -1.77 30.71
C ALA A 863 3.25 -2.70 29.98
N GLY A 864 3.74 -3.76 30.64
CA GLY A 864 4.70 -4.71 30.08
C GLY A 864 6.15 -4.23 30.12
N LEU A 865 6.44 -3.21 30.93
CA LEU A 865 7.78 -2.68 31.15
C LEU A 865 8.36 -3.29 32.42
N GLY A 866 9.63 -3.69 32.38
CA GLY A 866 10.32 -4.34 33.51
C GLY A 866 11.79 -3.97 33.59
N GLY A 867 12.51 -4.60 34.53
CA GLY A 867 13.91 -4.29 34.83
C GLY A 867 14.08 -3.34 36.01
N SER A 868 15.33 -2.91 36.26
CA SER A 868 15.64 -1.90 37.28
C SER A 868 15.33 -0.52 36.73
N LEU A 869 14.21 0.07 37.19
CA LEU A 869 13.68 1.34 36.70
C LEU A 869 13.50 2.31 37.86
N VAL A 870 13.95 3.55 37.68
CA VAL A 870 13.53 4.68 38.51
C VAL A 870 12.29 5.29 37.87
N THR A 871 11.23 5.47 38.66
CA THR A 871 9.95 5.97 38.15
C THR A 871 9.64 7.37 38.67
N VAL A 872 9.01 8.18 37.82
CA VAL A 872 8.50 9.50 38.17
C VAL A 872 7.03 9.57 37.81
N LEU A 873 6.18 9.72 38.82
CA LEU A 873 4.74 9.91 38.67
C LEU A 873 4.47 11.40 38.40
N VAL A 874 3.78 11.68 37.30
CA VAL A 874 3.52 13.02 36.79
C VAL A 874 2.02 13.21 36.62
N ASP A 875 1.46 14.23 37.26
CA ASP A 875 0.09 14.68 37.05
C ASP A 875 0.10 15.97 36.23
N VAL A 876 -0.67 16.01 35.16
CA VAL A 876 -0.78 17.19 34.28
C VAL A 876 -2.23 17.61 34.07
N ALA A 877 -2.46 18.92 34.03
CA ALA A 877 -3.73 19.52 33.66
C ALA A 877 -3.89 19.57 32.13
N ILE A 878 -5.11 19.32 31.66
CA ILE A 878 -5.54 19.43 30.27
C ILE A 878 -6.57 20.55 30.19
N THR A 879 -6.19 21.66 29.57
CA THR A 879 -7.00 22.88 29.53
C THR A 879 -7.46 23.20 28.11
N ASN A 880 -8.41 24.14 27.98
CA ASN A 880 -8.81 24.66 26.65
C ASN A 880 -7.66 25.39 25.93
N ALA A 881 -6.68 25.91 26.68
CA ALA A 881 -5.49 26.58 26.12
C ALA A 881 -4.41 25.58 25.66
N GLY A 882 -4.60 24.29 25.92
CA GLY A 882 -3.70 23.20 25.57
C GLY A 882 -3.29 22.35 26.77
N ALA A 883 -2.31 21.48 26.52
CA ALA A 883 -1.67 20.61 27.51
C ALA A 883 -0.18 20.44 27.18
N VAL A 884 0.58 19.97 28.17
CA VAL A 884 1.96 19.53 28.01
C VAL A 884 2.02 18.05 27.63
N LYS A 885 2.97 17.66 26.77
CA LYS A 885 3.23 16.25 26.46
C LYS A 885 4.14 15.65 27.53
N ALA A 886 3.98 14.37 27.83
CA ALA A 886 4.83 13.69 28.81
C ALA A 886 6.33 13.72 28.43
N HIS A 887 6.65 13.64 27.12
CA HIS A 887 8.04 13.79 26.65
C HIS A 887 8.65 15.16 26.97
N GLU A 888 7.83 16.21 27.02
CA GLU A 888 8.26 17.57 27.34
C GLU A 888 8.57 17.71 28.85
N VAL A 889 7.80 17.01 29.69
CA VAL A 889 8.09 16.91 31.13
C VAL A 889 9.40 16.14 31.35
N ALA A 890 9.61 15.04 30.62
CA ALA A 890 10.86 14.27 30.68
C ALA A 890 12.06 15.12 30.24
N GLU A 891 11.94 15.91 29.17
CA GLU A 891 12.99 16.82 28.71
C GLU A 891 13.38 17.85 29.78
N VAL A 892 12.39 18.46 30.44
CA VAL A 892 12.61 19.40 31.55
C VAL A 892 13.30 18.73 32.74
N LEU A 893 12.89 17.50 33.09
CA LEU A 893 13.50 16.73 34.17
C LEU A 893 14.96 16.40 33.86
N LEU A 894 15.26 15.87 32.67
CA LEU A 894 16.61 15.47 32.28
C LEU A 894 17.54 16.67 32.09
N GLY A 895 17.03 17.80 31.57
CA GLY A 895 17.85 18.95 31.20
C GLY A 895 18.81 18.64 30.04
N GLU A 896 19.64 19.62 29.64
CA GLU A 896 20.54 19.47 28.49
C GLU A 896 21.61 18.38 28.70
N GLY A 897 22.15 18.25 29.92
CA GLY A 897 23.24 17.33 30.22
C GLY A 897 22.88 15.85 30.26
N ALA A 898 21.59 15.50 30.23
CA ALA A 898 21.11 14.11 30.26
C ALA A 898 20.01 13.85 29.23
N ARG A 899 19.88 14.70 28.20
CA ARG A 899 18.77 14.70 27.24
C ARG A 899 18.61 13.36 26.49
N ASP A 900 19.71 12.66 26.27
CA ASP A 900 19.73 11.39 25.53
C ASP A 900 19.44 10.16 26.41
N THR A 901 19.17 10.35 27.71
CA THR A 901 18.80 9.26 28.63
C THR A 901 17.53 8.58 28.11
N PRO A 902 17.55 7.25 27.88
CA PRO A 902 16.35 6.54 27.45
C PRO A 902 15.29 6.52 28.54
N TYR A 903 14.02 6.62 28.14
CA TYR A 903 12.88 6.49 29.05
C TYR A 903 11.65 5.99 28.31
N ALA A 904 10.76 5.35 29.05
CA ALA A 904 9.43 4.98 28.61
C ALA A 904 8.38 5.85 29.30
N VAL A 905 7.23 6.00 28.64
CA VAL A 905 6.11 6.78 29.18
C VAL A 905 4.86 5.92 29.19
N VAL A 906 4.19 5.86 30.33
CA VAL A 906 2.89 5.20 30.49
C VAL A 906 1.87 6.23 30.95
N ARG A 907 0.81 6.49 30.17
CA ARG A 907 -0.38 7.18 30.67
C ARG A 907 -1.18 6.19 31.51
N ALA A 908 -1.18 6.41 32.81
CA ALA A 908 -1.78 5.52 33.80
C ALA A 908 -3.29 5.72 33.95
N ALA A 909 -3.72 6.98 33.86
CA ALA A 909 -5.12 7.38 34.02
C ALA A 909 -5.39 8.69 33.29
N MET A 910 -6.62 8.88 32.83
CA MET A 910 -7.09 10.14 32.24
C MET A 910 -8.53 10.41 32.67
N GLY A 911 -8.85 11.65 33.05
CA GLY A 911 -10.17 11.92 33.57
C GLY A 911 -10.44 13.35 33.98
N GLY A 912 -11.57 13.53 34.64
CA GLY A 912 -11.96 14.80 35.23
C GLY A 912 -11.44 14.94 36.65
N LEU A 913 -11.35 16.18 37.13
CA LEU A 913 -11.04 16.48 38.52
C LEU A 913 -12.33 16.81 39.28
N ILE A 914 -12.63 16.02 40.32
CA ILE A 914 -13.73 16.24 41.26
C ILE A 914 -13.12 16.19 42.66
N ASP A 915 -13.30 17.25 43.45
CA ASP A 915 -12.76 17.37 44.81
C ASP A 915 -11.25 17.07 44.89
N GLY A 916 -10.49 17.46 43.85
CA GLY A 916 -9.05 17.23 43.73
C GLY A 916 -8.65 15.79 43.34
N ALA A 917 -9.60 14.86 43.24
CA ALA A 917 -9.36 13.49 42.80
C ALA A 917 -9.55 13.33 41.29
N LEU A 918 -8.68 12.53 40.65
CA LEU A 918 -8.83 12.13 39.25
C LEU A 918 -9.89 11.03 39.15
N VAL A 919 -11.02 11.34 38.50
CA VAL A 919 -12.17 10.45 38.36
C VAL A 919 -12.29 9.94 36.93
N SER A 920 -12.49 8.63 36.77
CA SER A 920 -12.61 7.99 35.45
C SER A 920 -13.86 8.46 34.72
N PRO A 921 -13.78 8.84 33.43
CA PRO A 921 -14.93 9.09 32.58
C PRO A 921 -16.00 7.98 32.50
N LEU A 922 -15.75 6.76 32.99
CA LEU A 922 -16.79 5.72 33.14
C LEU A 922 -17.66 5.89 34.40
N GLU A 923 -17.22 6.66 35.40
CA GLU A 923 -17.95 6.91 36.64
C GLU A 923 -19.02 8.01 36.45
N LEU A 924 -19.98 7.77 35.56
CA LEU A 924 -20.99 8.75 35.14
C LEU A 924 -21.74 9.40 36.31
N GLU A 925 -22.09 8.61 37.34
CA GLU A 925 -22.81 9.09 38.53
C GLU A 925 -22.08 10.20 39.28
N ARG A 926 -20.75 10.18 39.29
CA ARG A 926 -19.96 11.24 39.94
C ARG A 926 -20.06 12.55 39.16
N PHE A 927 -19.94 12.48 37.84
CA PHE A 927 -20.05 13.66 36.97
C PHE A 927 -21.47 14.24 36.88
N ARG A 928 -22.50 13.42 37.13
CA ARG A 928 -23.89 13.91 37.25
C ARG A 928 -24.10 14.73 38.52
N LYS A 929 -23.38 14.42 39.59
CA LYS A 929 -23.47 15.12 40.89
C LYS A 929 -22.60 16.37 40.96
N ALA A 930 -21.43 16.35 40.33
CA ALA A 930 -20.49 17.47 40.31
C ALA A 930 -19.86 17.62 38.92
N PRO A 931 -20.04 18.77 38.23
CA PRO A 931 -19.38 19.01 36.96
C PRO A 931 -17.85 19.13 37.16
N PRO A 932 -17.05 18.70 36.17
CA PRO A 932 -15.59 18.70 36.28
C PRO A 932 -15.04 20.13 36.37
N ALA A 933 -14.12 20.37 37.30
CA ALA A 933 -13.35 21.62 37.34
C ALA A 933 -12.32 21.65 36.19
N ARG A 934 -12.31 22.73 35.41
CA ARG A 934 -11.41 22.90 34.24
C ARG A 934 -10.37 24.01 34.40
N GLU A 935 -10.43 24.75 35.50
CA GLU A 935 -9.43 25.77 35.80
C GLU A 935 -8.25 25.15 36.56
N PRO A 936 -7.02 25.63 36.32
CA PRO A 936 -5.86 25.13 37.02
C PRO A 936 -6.07 25.33 38.53
N LEU A 937 -6.04 24.24 39.28
CA LEU A 937 -5.80 24.31 40.72
C LEU A 937 -4.51 25.10 40.89
N GLY A 938 -4.57 26.23 41.61
CA GLY A 938 -3.39 27.01 41.97
C GLY A 938 -2.31 26.11 42.56
N ALA A 939 -1.04 26.51 42.38
CA ALA A 939 0.16 25.78 42.76
C ALA A 939 0.03 24.96 44.07
N PRO A 940 0.66 23.77 44.17
CA PRO A 940 0.52 22.90 45.33
C PRO A 940 0.88 23.66 46.61
N ALA A 941 -0.02 23.61 47.59
CA ALA A 941 0.24 24.14 48.92
C ALA A 941 1.47 23.44 49.51
N ALA A 942 2.41 24.24 50.02
CA ALA A 942 3.58 23.75 50.74
C ALA A 942 3.15 22.82 51.90
N PRO A 943 3.93 21.76 52.21
CA PRO A 943 3.60 20.89 53.32
C PRO A 943 3.56 21.71 54.62
N THR A 944 2.45 21.61 55.33
CA THR A 944 2.22 22.20 56.64
C THR A 944 3.33 21.75 57.59
N ALA A 945 4.04 22.73 58.15
CA ALA A 945 4.98 22.51 59.24
C ALA A 945 4.26 21.82 60.41
N LEU A 946 4.84 20.72 60.89
CA LEU A 946 4.50 20.12 62.17
C LEU A 946 4.77 21.16 63.27
N GLU A 947 3.74 21.48 64.05
CA GLU A 947 3.90 22.20 65.32
C GLU A 947 4.54 21.27 66.36
N THR A 948 5.67 21.72 66.89
CA THR A 948 6.44 21.28 68.07
C THR A 948 7.00 19.86 68.12
#